data_AF-A0A4T0FWI7-F1
#
_entry.id   AF-A0A4T0FWI7-F1
#
_cell.length_a   1.000
_cell.length_b   1.000
_cell.length_c   1.000
_cell.angle_alpha   90.00
_cell.angle_beta   90.00
_cell.angle_gamma   90.00
#
_symmetry.space_group_name_H-M   'P 1'
#
loop_
_entity.id
_entity.type
_entity.pdbx_description
1 polymer ?
#
loop_
_entity_poly.entity_id
_entity_poly.type
_entity_poly.pdbx_seq_one_letter_code
_entity_poly.pdbx_strand_id
1 'polypeptide(L)'
;MDLKKRKFQDEDSNDLESEDATLEAFRKEAIWRQMREYKRQYEATLDRLHVLESKSNSLESSLSSVEVCWNELIDVLQLVIVPSSSVQSNDALKDFLDYSNSEDLALLNSALSVRSGATKELIGSVLTTATRNLSPDAIQLQKQAHMYQQQSNSYKQELRLTRLQLEDCKSQWESTKDRLLNAEKQVDRVKSSLIPQIHQEANPVNANANDAKANANANADSPMHTQKAESVDHIKSEPSQAPSPAPKEPSQPPPPPGPTKEELEDARKLAMQRMTESVELRADRVKLSQELDSLRVTLRRPNDETILESGLYKDLQQHIEHLQTDADTAKAQYTQLQKEVESILTSRREYEDRLKTDINAQLEDALQRLQAKEADINRLRGQREELNNELNVRRTKDSGKLQHIEQTQQLSESRLERIRCLNSEIQRLKGRIAAGYGNETAYHAIMGDEANEDDLNLTIRLDTQLKTANEELASLRSQISSLQKEDDIHVRLEQTEKKLSAFEKAFGESADPEVQKLASQINERDERIKKLELQNAESESTSNAIYGEIERLSKAWEVLDEQNRSKIFDLEQLEEKVTRLMTEKAKADNKYFAAMRAKDAVDIERKTAQRTHEKQSKTIEKLLESEKQLQHQISIHERELVVYSTKTKALEDRVFSTERELSSARLLGDESKRRLMEVSAKLNERHSMYEDERAAKRRLEEDNTKLRSDMQRIPTNGPVSSGAMNGIHTAKEENLQRERDQLFFLLRCSTCKNELKSHCITRSSVLYTMKYLLVFSQSLFDFRLAELDSVVKVLNINLSRPRDEDVDLNSACLAVEISSEVEARALAGRCVLIKHIIQIFADGSSYDEMHEKNKQAVDLWKGYRESRFAFNLESPYKSIPKERRREIIYSFSYMQFTGQVTFKNPDVQFEVFEEHKADTDKGSAHTFTSRSFHRVYFGRFIAYGQRSLVPKFDVKKRAYFGNTSMESEVTVIMANQALARKGSLVWDPFVGTGSMLYLCAYFGSYVMGSDLDGRQMRGQPGKQHTGHPNSRSGGILSAAKDYGVLDKFLDLFTADVTRIGWRLGGMLDAIVTDPPYGVRAGAKRIGLKQGVEFKESYTAQPLPPVQDYDLLNLTIDLVVMSAYLLKKGGRLVYFLPTVNEEYKETDVPTCQGMRIIANSVQDFGKWSRRLITMEKYEDVNTEDTLQNILANIDINKADKNVSHSNFREKFFRAFEPLEK
;
A
#
# COMPACT_ATOMS: atom_id res chain seq x y z
N MET A 1 48.61 15.19 45.46
CA MET A 1 48.40 13.75 45.20
C MET A 1 48.37 13.59 43.68
N ASP A 2 49.50 13.51 42.97
CA ASP A 2 50.86 13.07 43.34
C ASP A 2 50.97 11.54 43.57
N LEU A 3 51.90 10.91 42.82
CA LEU A 3 52.23 9.47 42.74
C LEU A 3 51.13 8.53 42.15
N LYS A 4 51.41 7.45 41.40
CA LYS A 4 52.70 6.85 40.95
C LYS A 4 52.56 5.99 39.67
N LYS A 5 53.60 6.07 38.82
CA LYS A 5 53.90 5.37 37.54
C LYS A 5 53.50 3.88 37.36
N ARG A 6 53.12 3.52 36.11
CA ARG A 6 53.66 2.43 35.26
C ARG A 6 53.26 2.73 33.79
N LYS A 7 54.13 3.29 32.96
CA LYS A 7 55.07 2.59 32.04
C LYS A 7 54.45 1.42 31.26
N PHE A 8 54.02 1.71 30.04
CA PHE A 8 54.34 0.91 28.84
C PHE A 8 55.06 1.83 27.84
N GLN A 9 55.54 1.29 26.72
CA GLN A 9 56.57 1.94 25.88
C GLN A 9 55.99 2.81 24.75
N ASP A 10 56.76 3.84 24.40
CA ASP A 10 56.51 4.76 23.28
C ASP A 10 56.93 4.10 21.94
N GLU A 11 56.05 4.15 20.92
CA GLU A 11 56.44 4.07 19.50
C GLU A 11 55.31 4.58 18.56
N ASP A 12 54.03 4.43 18.92
CA ASP A 12 52.86 4.80 18.09
C ASP A 12 52.43 6.29 18.12
N SER A 13 53.21 7.21 18.71
CA SER A 13 52.69 8.52 19.13
C SER A 13 52.46 9.58 18.03
N ASN A 14 52.99 9.39 16.81
CA ASN A 14 52.98 10.45 15.78
C ASN A 14 51.73 10.46 14.88
N ASP A 15 51.08 9.32 14.67
CA ASP A 15 49.93 9.25 13.74
C ASP A 15 48.62 9.78 14.37
N LEU A 16 48.47 9.63 15.70
CA LEU A 16 47.28 10.06 16.44
C LEU A 16 47.05 11.58 16.42
N GLU A 17 48.11 12.39 16.42
CA GLU A 17 47.96 13.86 16.31
C GLU A 17 47.49 14.30 14.90
N SER A 18 47.72 13.47 13.87
CA SER A 18 47.27 13.72 12.49
C SER A 18 45.78 13.43 12.32
N GLU A 19 45.28 12.33 12.89
CA GLU A 19 43.87 11.97 12.86
C GLU A 19 42.99 12.98 13.61
N ASP A 20 43.40 13.43 14.81
CA ASP A 20 42.61 14.40 15.57
C ASP A 20 42.60 15.80 14.89
N ALA A 21 43.71 16.20 14.23
CA ALA A 21 43.77 17.45 13.47
C ALA A 21 42.86 17.44 12.22
N THR A 22 42.81 16.33 11.49
CA THR A 22 41.89 16.18 10.33
C THR A 22 40.44 16.08 10.77
N LEU A 23 40.16 15.42 11.89
CA LEU A 23 38.82 15.37 12.51
C LEU A 23 38.36 16.77 12.97
N GLU A 24 39.25 17.57 13.55
CA GLU A 24 38.93 18.94 13.97
C GLU A 24 38.71 19.88 12.77
N ALA A 25 39.49 19.73 11.69
CA ALA A 25 39.26 20.43 10.43
C ALA A 25 37.89 20.08 9.82
N PHE A 26 37.51 18.81 9.79
CA PHE A 26 36.19 18.36 9.34
C PHE A 26 35.04 18.96 10.18
N ARG A 27 35.20 19.02 11.52
CA ARG A 27 34.24 19.67 12.43
C ARG A 27 34.09 21.17 12.12
N LYS A 28 35.21 21.89 11.94
CA LYS A 28 35.22 23.32 11.58
C LYS A 28 34.53 23.58 10.24
N GLU A 29 34.80 22.75 9.22
CA GLU A 29 34.16 22.87 7.91
C GLU A 29 32.66 22.53 7.95
N ALA A 30 32.24 21.54 8.76
CA ALA A 30 30.84 21.22 8.96
C ALA A 30 30.05 22.38 9.59
N ILE A 31 30.61 23.02 10.63
CA ILE A 31 30.02 24.22 11.25
C ILE A 31 29.92 25.35 10.22
N TRP A 32 30.96 25.59 9.43
CA TRP A 32 30.95 26.65 8.40
C TRP A 32 29.84 26.43 7.34
N ARG A 33 29.65 25.20 6.86
CA ARG A 33 28.55 24.86 5.93
C ARG A 33 27.18 25.12 6.58
N GLN A 34 27.01 24.81 7.86
CA GLN A 34 25.76 25.07 8.60
C GLN A 34 25.50 26.56 8.84
N MET A 35 26.54 27.37 9.12
CA MET A 35 26.40 28.83 9.21
C MET A 35 26.02 29.46 7.85
N ARG A 36 26.53 28.91 6.74
CA ARG A 36 26.17 29.35 5.38
C ARG A 36 24.69 29.07 5.04
N GLU A 37 24.18 27.90 5.45
CA GLU A 37 22.76 27.55 5.36
C GLU A 37 21.89 28.54 6.17
N TYR A 38 22.24 28.80 7.44
CA TYR A 38 21.49 29.78 8.25
C TYR A 38 21.49 31.18 7.66
N LYS A 39 22.59 31.62 7.03
CA LYS A 39 22.62 32.90 6.31
C LYS A 39 21.61 32.94 5.14
N ARG A 40 21.57 31.91 4.29
CA ARG A 40 20.59 31.82 3.19
C ARG A 40 19.15 31.82 3.70
N GLN A 41 18.90 31.10 4.81
CA GLN A 41 17.58 31.07 5.44
C GLN A 41 17.16 32.44 5.97
N TYR A 42 18.09 33.19 6.60
CA TYR A 42 17.85 34.55 7.07
C TYR A 42 17.50 35.52 5.93
N GLU A 43 18.31 35.51 4.86
CA GLU A 43 18.08 36.33 3.65
C GLU A 43 16.70 36.00 3.03
N ALA A 44 16.37 34.72 2.85
CA ALA A 44 15.07 34.29 2.34
C ALA A 44 13.89 34.60 3.28
N THR A 45 14.10 34.75 4.59
CA THR A 45 13.05 35.22 5.52
C THR A 45 12.82 36.72 5.43
N LEU A 46 13.85 37.54 5.17
CA LEU A 46 13.70 38.98 4.94
C LEU A 46 12.92 39.26 3.65
N ASP A 47 13.27 38.61 2.54
CA ASP A 47 12.53 38.74 1.27
C ASP A 47 11.06 38.36 1.44
N ARG A 48 10.78 37.29 2.21
CA ARG A 48 9.41 36.87 2.53
C ARG A 48 8.68 37.90 3.39
N LEU A 49 9.37 38.60 4.29
CA LEU A 49 8.80 39.64 5.15
C LEU A 49 8.35 40.84 4.28
N HIS A 50 9.22 41.36 3.41
CA HIS A 50 8.87 42.44 2.48
C HIS A 50 7.74 42.07 1.50
N VAL A 51 7.69 40.83 1.02
CA VAL A 51 6.59 40.33 0.19
C VAL A 51 5.27 40.20 0.97
N LEU A 52 5.31 40.05 2.30
CA LEU A 52 4.12 40.05 3.15
C LEU A 52 3.68 41.47 3.50
N GLU A 53 4.60 42.39 3.83
CA GLU A 53 4.32 43.83 4.02
C GLU A 53 3.63 44.42 2.78
N SER A 54 4.22 44.22 1.59
CA SER A 54 3.64 44.67 0.32
C SER A 54 2.21 44.14 0.09
N LYS A 55 1.91 42.92 0.56
CA LYS A 55 0.58 42.32 0.47
C LYS A 55 -0.39 42.83 1.54
N SER A 56 0.09 43.17 2.73
CA SER A 56 -0.73 43.81 3.77
C SER A 56 -1.25 45.15 3.25
N ASN A 57 -0.34 46.03 2.82
CA ASN A 57 -0.67 47.35 2.28
C ASN A 57 -1.63 47.27 1.07
N SER A 58 -1.47 46.25 0.22
CA SER A 58 -2.37 46.01 -0.92
C SER A 58 -3.76 45.54 -0.48
N LEU A 59 -3.85 44.68 0.54
CA LEU A 59 -5.11 44.18 1.09
C LEU A 59 -5.85 45.28 1.88
N GLU A 60 -5.15 46.08 2.66
CA GLU A 60 -5.68 47.26 3.37
C GLU A 60 -6.30 48.27 2.39
N SER A 61 -5.58 48.60 1.31
CA SER A 61 -6.07 49.44 0.21
C SER A 61 -7.30 48.83 -0.49
N SER A 62 -7.35 47.50 -0.65
CA SER A 62 -8.53 46.83 -1.19
C SER A 62 -9.72 46.84 -0.22
N LEU A 63 -9.46 46.79 1.09
CA LEU A 63 -10.50 46.77 2.13
C LEU A 63 -11.14 48.16 2.29
N SER A 64 -10.35 49.23 2.28
CA SER A 64 -10.88 50.61 2.29
C SER A 64 -11.65 50.93 1.01
N SER A 65 -11.20 50.45 -0.15
CA SER A 65 -11.96 50.54 -1.41
C SER A 65 -13.32 49.84 -1.33
N VAL A 66 -13.36 48.65 -0.70
CA VAL A 66 -14.62 47.92 -0.45
C VAL A 66 -15.51 48.64 0.56
N GLU A 67 -14.96 49.30 1.57
CA GLU A 67 -15.71 50.09 2.55
C GLU A 67 -16.36 51.33 1.91
N VAL A 68 -15.64 52.06 1.05
CA VAL A 68 -16.18 53.19 0.28
C VAL A 68 -17.36 52.76 -0.60
N CYS A 69 -17.16 51.77 -1.49
CA CYS A 69 -18.23 51.28 -2.36
C CYS A 69 -19.42 50.67 -1.59
N TRP A 70 -19.19 50.17 -0.36
CA TRP A 70 -20.24 49.65 0.49
C TRP A 70 -21.12 50.76 1.10
N ASN A 71 -20.49 51.85 1.53
CA ASN A 71 -21.21 53.01 2.06
C ASN A 71 -21.99 53.74 0.95
N GLU A 72 -21.40 53.92 -0.24
CA GLU A 72 -22.11 54.44 -1.43
C GLU A 72 -23.37 53.60 -1.77
N LEU A 73 -23.27 52.27 -1.68
CA LEU A 73 -24.40 51.36 -1.93
C LEU A 73 -25.49 51.47 -0.85
N ILE A 74 -25.13 51.73 0.41
CA ILE A 74 -26.11 52.01 1.47
C ILE A 74 -26.81 53.35 1.21
N ASP A 75 -26.07 54.41 0.88
CA ASP A 75 -26.64 55.74 0.61
C ASP A 75 -27.61 55.71 -0.58
N VAL A 76 -27.27 54.99 -1.65
CA VAL A 76 -28.17 54.77 -2.80
C VAL A 76 -29.44 53.99 -2.40
N LEU A 77 -29.33 53.00 -1.52
CA LEU A 77 -30.51 52.26 -1.01
C LEU A 77 -31.37 53.12 -0.07
N GLN A 78 -30.78 54.00 0.73
CA GLN A 78 -31.50 54.95 1.56
C GLN A 78 -32.23 56.01 0.70
N LEU A 79 -31.63 56.48 -0.40
CA LEU A 79 -32.27 57.39 -1.35
C LEU A 79 -33.51 56.81 -2.06
N VAL A 80 -33.62 55.49 -2.16
CA VAL A 80 -34.76 54.79 -2.80
C VAL A 80 -35.92 54.53 -1.82
N ILE A 81 -35.71 54.70 -0.50
CA ILE A 81 -36.69 54.40 0.55
C ILE A 81 -37.06 55.67 1.34
N VAL A 82 -38.36 55.95 1.45
CA VAL A 82 -38.89 57.14 2.17
C VAL A 82 -38.45 57.10 3.65
N PRO A 83 -37.96 58.21 4.23
CA PRO A 83 -36.91 58.17 5.26
C PRO A 83 -37.44 58.00 6.70
N SER A 84 -38.00 56.83 7.03
CA SER A 84 -38.56 56.53 8.36
C SER A 84 -37.94 55.31 9.07
N SER A 85 -36.78 54.84 8.63
CA SER A 85 -35.98 53.81 9.33
C SER A 85 -34.53 54.28 9.54
N SER A 86 -34.22 54.77 10.75
CA SER A 86 -32.89 55.26 11.11
C SER A 86 -31.91 54.12 11.37
N VAL A 87 -31.32 53.57 10.31
CA VAL A 87 -30.17 52.66 10.39
C VAL A 87 -28.91 53.48 10.10
N GLN A 88 -28.16 53.81 11.16
CA GLN A 88 -26.90 54.55 11.03
C GLN A 88 -25.82 53.68 10.37
N SER A 89 -24.97 54.30 9.56
CA SER A 89 -23.74 53.69 9.04
C SER A 89 -22.77 53.45 10.19
N ASN A 90 -22.52 52.18 10.52
CA ASN A 90 -21.51 51.79 11.50
C ASN A 90 -20.16 51.64 10.80
N ASP A 91 -19.27 52.62 10.97
CA ASP A 91 -17.86 52.63 10.53
C ASP A 91 -16.96 51.60 11.27
N ALA A 92 -17.54 50.52 11.80
CA ALA A 92 -16.91 49.54 12.70
C ALA A 92 -15.84 48.62 12.05
N LEU A 93 -15.35 48.97 10.86
CA LEU A 93 -14.21 48.34 10.17
C LEU A 93 -13.01 49.29 10.03
N LYS A 94 -13.23 50.61 9.97
CA LYS A 94 -12.19 51.63 10.23
C LYS A 94 -11.53 51.42 11.59
N ASP A 95 -12.33 51.27 12.64
CA ASP A 95 -11.84 51.03 14.02
C ASP A 95 -10.95 49.77 14.12
N PHE A 96 -11.11 48.81 13.20
CA PHE A 96 -10.28 47.60 13.12
C PHE A 96 -8.96 47.82 12.34
N LEU A 97 -8.92 48.77 11.41
CA LEU A 97 -7.70 49.12 10.66
C LEU A 97 -6.70 49.91 11.52
N ASP A 98 -7.17 50.77 12.41
CA ASP A 98 -6.30 51.55 13.30
C ASP A 98 -5.67 50.70 14.43
N TYR A 99 -6.27 49.56 14.80
CA TYR A 99 -5.78 48.64 15.85
C TYR A 99 -4.94 47.48 15.29
N SER A 100 -3.76 47.81 14.75
CA SER A 100 -2.78 46.86 14.22
C SER A 100 -2.03 46.06 15.31
N ASN A 101 -2.71 45.13 15.99
CA ASN A 101 -2.11 44.10 16.83
C ASN A 101 -2.71 42.69 16.58
N SER A 102 -1.87 41.66 16.67
CA SER A 102 -1.95 40.48 15.79
C SER A 102 -2.93 39.34 16.17
N GLU A 103 -3.83 39.49 17.15
CA GLU A 103 -4.55 38.33 17.72
C GLU A 103 -6.06 38.25 17.41
N ASP A 104 -6.79 39.36 17.34
CA ASP A 104 -8.26 39.34 17.38
C ASP A 104 -8.98 39.17 16.02
N LEU A 105 -8.75 38.02 15.39
CA LEU A 105 -9.61 37.50 14.30
C LEU A 105 -11.08 37.35 14.76
N ALA A 106 -11.33 37.28 16.07
CA ALA A 106 -12.66 37.31 16.68
C ALA A 106 -13.36 38.68 16.51
N LEU A 107 -12.64 39.81 16.68
CA LEU A 107 -13.21 41.15 16.51
C LEU A 107 -13.62 41.41 15.06
N LEU A 108 -12.81 41.00 14.08
CA LEU A 108 -13.17 41.11 12.66
C LEU A 108 -14.44 40.30 12.33
N ASN A 109 -14.55 39.07 12.84
CA ASN A 109 -15.76 38.26 12.66
C ASN A 109 -16.98 38.87 13.38
N SER A 110 -16.79 39.52 14.54
CA SER A 110 -17.83 40.26 15.24
C SER A 110 -18.35 41.45 14.41
N ALA A 111 -17.45 42.33 13.95
CA ALA A 111 -17.78 43.49 13.11
C ALA A 111 -18.47 43.08 11.80
N LEU A 112 -17.95 42.04 11.12
CA LEU A 112 -18.59 41.48 9.92
C LEU A 112 -19.95 40.85 10.22
N SER A 113 -20.13 40.20 11.37
CA SER A 113 -21.42 39.63 11.79
C SER A 113 -22.46 40.74 12.00
N VAL A 114 -22.12 41.78 12.77
CA VAL A 114 -22.96 42.97 13.02
C VAL A 114 -23.34 43.65 11.72
N ARG A 115 -22.36 43.94 10.84
CA ARG A 115 -22.62 44.53 9.50
C ARG A 115 -23.53 43.63 8.67
N SER A 116 -23.33 42.31 8.70
CA SER A 116 -24.19 41.37 7.99
C SER A 116 -25.63 41.31 8.55
N GLY A 117 -25.84 41.61 9.84
CA GLY A 117 -27.15 41.72 10.46
C GLY A 117 -27.94 42.89 9.87
N ALA A 118 -27.43 44.11 10.02
CA ALA A 118 -28.02 45.33 9.47
C ALA A 118 -28.29 45.23 7.95
N THR A 119 -27.35 44.63 7.20
CA THR A 119 -27.51 44.38 5.76
C THR A 119 -28.68 43.45 5.45
N LYS A 120 -28.90 42.38 6.23
CA LYS A 120 -30.02 41.44 6.02
C LYS A 120 -31.37 42.08 6.36
N GLU A 121 -31.41 42.96 7.37
CA GLU A 121 -32.62 43.71 7.72
C GLU A 121 -32.99 44.73 6.65
N LEU A 122 -32.00 45.46 6.11
CA LEU A 122 -32.19 46.45 5.05
C LEU A 122 -32.59 45.77 3.71
N ILE A 123 -31.96 44.65 3.34
CA ILE A 123 -32.41 43.84 2.20
C ILE A 123 -33.80 43.23 2.46
N GLY A 124 -34.10 42.86 3.71
CA GLY A 124 -35.42 42.34 4.11
C GLY A 124 -36.54 43.37 3.91
N SER A 125 -36.31 44.63 4.29
CA SER A 125 -37.29 45.71 4.09
C SER A 125 -37.53 45.98 2.60
N VAL A 126 -36.47 46.01 1.78
CA VAL A 126 -36.55 46.07 0.31
C VAL A 126 -37.40 44.91 -0.22
N LEU A 127 -37.15 43.67 0.23
CA LEU A 127 -37.87 42.49 -0.23
C LEU A 127 -39.37 42.53 0.12
N THR A 128 -39.71 42.95 1.36
CA THR A 128 -41.12 43.11 1.77
C THR A 128 -41.84 44.25 1.04
N THR A 129 -41.09 45.26 0.58
CA THR A 129 -41.65 46.35 -0.25
C THR A 129 -41.91 45.87 -1.67
N ALA A 130 -40.97 45.13 -2.26
CA ALA A 130 -41.10 44.55 -3.59
C ALA A 130 -42.24 43.52 -3.70
N THR A 131 -42.47 42.68 -2.68
CA THR A 131 -43.49 41.63 -2.71
C THR A 131 -44.94 42.13 -2.73
N ARG A 132 -45.19 43.42 -2.53
CA ARG A 132 -46.55 44.00 -2.57
C ARG A 132 -47.10 44.24 -3.98
N ASN A 133 -46.24 44.34 -5.00
CA ASN A 133 -46.64 44.64 -6.39
C ASN A 133 -46.26 43.51 -7.36
N LEU A 134 -47.09 42.46 -7.43
CA LEU A 134 -46.90 41.32 -8.33
C LEU A 134 -47.25 41.66 -9.80
N SER A 135 -46.31 42.32 -10.48
CA SER A 135 -46.27 42.44 -11.96
C SER A 135 -45.87 41.10 -12.62
N PRO A 136 -46.32 40.77 -13.84
CA PRO A 136 -45.85 39.61 -14.61
C PRO A 136 -44.32 39.51 -14.77
N ASP A 137 -43.58 40.63 -14.67
CA ASP A 137 -42.10 40.63 -14.71
C ASP A 137 -41.46 39.76 -13.62
N ALA A 138 -42.15 39.50 -12.52
CA ALA A 138 -41.67 38.66 -11.41
C ALA A 138 -41.22 37.26 -11.88
N ILE A 139 -41.89 36.68 -12.88
CA ILE A 139 -41.53 35.35 -13.43
C ILE A 139 -40.25 35.44 -14.29
N GLN A 140 -40.02 36.57 -14.95
CA GLN A 140 -38.82 36.80 -15.76
C GLN A 140 -37.61 37.10 -14.87
N LEU A 141 -37.80 37.90 -13.82
CA LEU A 141 -36.81 38.11 -12.75
C LEU A 141 -36.49 36.82 -11.99
N GLN A 142 -37.47 35.95 -11.72
CA GLN A 142 -37.22 34.65 -11.08
C GLN A 142 -36.37 33.71 -11.96
N LYS A 143 -36.59 33.73 -13.29
CA LYS A 143 -35.74 33.00 -14.25
C LYS A 143 -34.33 33.58 -14.31
N GLN A 144 -34.18 34.90 -14.32
CA GLN A 144 -32.87 35.56 -14.28
C GLN A 144 -32.15 35.28 -12.96
N ALA A 145 -32.82 35.33 -11.82
CA ALA A 145 -32.26 34.97 -10.51
C ALA A 145 -31.75 33.51 -10.49
N HIS A 146 -32.51 32.57 -11.05
CA HIS A 146 -32.06 31.18 -11.19
C HIS A 146 -30.84 31.05 -12.12
N MET A 147 -30.80 31.80 -13.23
CA MET A 147 -29.65 31.85 -14.14
C MET A 147 -28.39 32.41 -13.46
N TYR A 148 -28.51 33.55 -12.76
CA TYR A 148 -27.40 34.14 -12.01
C TYR A 148 -26.98 33.27 -10.82
N GLN A 149 -27.89 32.53 -10.19
CA GLN A 149 -27.55 31.55 -9.15
C GLN A 149 -26.81 30.33 -9.74
N GLN A 150 -27.15 29.90 -10.96
CA GLN A 150 -26.43 28.86 -11.69
C GLN A 150 -25.01 29.33 -12.08
N GLN A 151 -24.86 30.55 -12.58
CA GLN A 151 -23.55 31.17 -12.87
C GLN A 151 -22.72 31.39 -11.60
N SER A 152 -23.34 31.87 -10.50
CA SER A 152 -22.68 31.96 -9.20
C SER A 152 -22.16 30.60 -8.72
N ASN A 153 -22.85 29.52 -9.05
CA ASN A 153 -22.42 28.15 -8.72
C ASN A 153 -21.32 27.63 -9.65
N SER A 154 -21.27 27.99 -10.94
CA SER A 154 -20.11 27.67 -11.81
C SER A 154 -18.86 28.44 -11.37
N TYR A 155 -18.97 29.75 -11.12
CA TYR A 155 -17.85 30.54 -10.59
C TYR A 155 -17.34 30.03 -9.24
N LYS A 156 -18.22 29.51 -8.36
CA LYS A 156 -17.79 28.82 -7.12
C LYS A 156 -17.07 27.49 -7.37
N GLN A 157 -17.40 26.78 -8.45
CA GLN A 157 -16.70 25.56 -8.85
C GLN A 157 -15.33 25.89 -9.47
N GLU A 158 -15.26 26.90 -10.34
CA GLU A 158 -14.02 27.42 -10.92
C GLU A 158 -13.08 27.99 -9.84
N LEU A 159 -13.60 28.75 -8.86
CA LEU A 159 -12.84 29.21 -7.69
C LEU A 159 -12.33 28.04 -6.84
N ARG A 160 -13.07 26.92 -6.78
CA ARG A 160 -12.62 25.70 -6.08
C ARG A 160 -11.53 24.96 -6.87
N LEU A 161 -11.66 24.86 -8.19
CA LEU A 161 -10.66 24.25 -9.06
C LEU A 161 -9.35 25.04 -9.06
N THR A 162 -9.42 26.36 -9.18
CA THR A 162 -8.25 27.26 -9.10
C THR A 162 -7.60 27.28 -7.72
N ARG A 163 -8.36 27.13 -6.63
CA ARG A 163 -7.79 26.89 -5.28
C ARG A 163 -7.07 25.55 -5.18
N LEU A 164 -7.61 24.47 -5.75
CA LEU A 164 -6.94 23.17 -5.80
C LEU A 164 -5.68 23.22 -6.68
N GLN A 165 -5.69 23.95 -7.80
CA GLN A 165 -4.50 24.21 -8.61
C GLN A 165 -3.46 25.03 -7.82
N LEU A 166 -3.88 26.04 -7.07
CA LEU A 166 -2.98 26.82 -6.19
C LEU A 166 -2.35 25.95 -5.09
N GLU A 167 -3.10 25.01 -4.50
CA GLU A 167 -2.59 24.04 -3.52
C GLU A 167 -1.62 23.03 -4.16
N ASP A 168 -1.92 22.52 -5.35
CA ASP A 168 -1.02 21.63 -6.08
C ASP A 168 0.27 22.36 -6.48
N CYS A 169 0.19 23.55 -7.08
CA CYS A 169 1.34 24.40 -7.40
C CYS A 169 2.16 24.78 -6.15
N LYS A 170 1.55 25.00 -4.98
CA LYS A 170 2.28 25.15 -3.72
C LYS A 170 3.05 23.90 -3.34
N SER A 171 2.44 22.72 -3.43
CA SER A 171 3.13 21.44 -3.15
C SER A 171 4.26 21.14 -4.15
N GLN A 172 4.09 21.54 -5.41
CA GLN A 172 5.14 21.50 -6.43
C GLN A 172 6.27 22.50 -6.12
N TRP A 173 5.95 23.70 -5.63
CA TRP A 173 6.93 24.70 -5.18
C TRP A 173 7.71 24.22 -3.95
N GLU A 174 7.05 23.61 -2.96
CA GLU A 174 7.71 23.01 -1.79
C GLU A 174 8.62 21.85 -2.20
N SER A 175 8.14 20.96 -3.08
CA SER A 175 8.92 19.84 -3.64
C SER A 175 10.13 20.29 -4.47
N THR A 176 9.99 21.37 -5.25
CA THR A 176 11.11 21.94 -6.04
C THR A 176 12.08 22.74 -5.16
N LYS A 177 11.60 23.42 -4.11
CA LYS A 177 12.44 24.05 -3.08
C LYS A 177 13.26 23.01 -2.31
N ASP A 178 12.67 21.89 -1.90
CA ASP A 178 13.41 20.80 -1.25
C ASP A 178 14.45 20.17 -2.20
N ARG A 179 14.15 20.07 -3.50
CA ARG A 179 15.13 19.64 -4.51
C ARG A 179 16.27 20.64 -4.67
N LEU A 180 15.97 21.95 -4.74
CA LEU A 180 16.97 23.03 -4.81
C LEU A 180 17.89 22.99 -3.59
N LEU A 181 17.33 22.93 -2.40
CA LEU A 181 18.05 22.92 -1.13
C LEU A 181 18.89 21.64 -0.94
N ASN A 182 18.44 20.50 -1.47
CA ASN A 182 19.27 19.30 -1.57
C ASN A 182 20.38 19.42 -2.64
N ALA A 183 20.12 20.03 -3.79
CA ALA A 183 21.13 20.28 -4.82
C ALA A 183 22.22 21.24 -4.34
N GLU A 184 21.85 22.33 -3.66
CA GLU A 184 22.79 23.23 -2.99
C GLU A 184 23.66 22.50 -1.97
N LYS A 185 23.07 21.63 -1.14
CA LYS A 185 23.84 20.79 -0.19
C LYS A 185 24.81 19.84 -0.90
N GLN A 186 24.49 19.33 -2.09
CA GLN A 186 25.46 18.57 -2.89
C GLN A 186 26.55 19.49 -3.49
N VAL A 187 26.21 20.70 -3.93
CA VAL A 187 27.19 21.69 -4.42
C VAL A 187 28.16 22.15 -3.32
N ASP A 188 27.67 22.40 -2.11
CA ASP A 188 28.51 22.74 -0.95
C ASP A 188 29.30 21.52 -0.40
N ARG A 189 28.92 20.28 -0.73
CA ARG A 189 29.75 19.07 -0.53
C ARG A 189 30.84 18.92 -1.59
N VAL A 190 30.52 19.16 -2.87
CA VAL A 190 31.49 19.09 -3.98
C VAL A 190 32.53 20.22 -3.90
N LYS A 191 32.20 21.34 -3.27
CA LYS A 191 33.13 22.44 -2.96
C LYS A 191 33.99 22.20 -1.71
N SER A 192 33.80 21.08 -0.99
CA SER A 192 34.65 20.68 0.14
C SER A 192 35.88 19.92 -0.37
N SER A 193 37.06 20.24 0.17
CA SER A 193 38.30 19.52 -0.13
C SER A 193 38.47 18.21 0.67
N LEU A 194 37.96 18.12 1.91
CA LEU A 194 38.13 16.93 2.75
C LEU A 194 37.16 15.79 2.40
N ILE A 195 35.92 16.10 2.03
CA ILE A 195 34.90 15.06 1.77
C ILE A 195 35.32 14.07 0.65
N PRO A 196 35.94 14.50 -0.47
CA PRO A 196 36.45 13.57 -1.48
C PRO A 196 37.58 12.65 -0.98
N GLN A 197 38.45 13.13 -0.09
CA GLN A 197 39.62 12.38 0.39
C GLN A 197 39.18 11.20 1.26
N ILE A 198 38.31 11.45 2.25
CA ILE A 198 37.73 10.41 3.11
C ILE A 198 36.91 9.38 2.29
N HIS A 199 36.29 9.81 1.18
CA HIS A 199 35.60 8.91 0.27
C HIS A 199 36.53 8.07 -0.64
N GLN A 200 37.80 8.45 -0.80
CA GLN A 200 38.81 7.65 -1.52
C GLN A 200 39.46 6.59 -0.61
N GLU A 201 39.75 6.93 0.65
CA GLU A 201 40.34 6.01 1.63
C GLU A 201 39.44 4.79 1.93
N ALA A 202 38.12 4.94 1.73
CA ALA A 202 37.14 3.87 1.91
C ALA A 202 37.09 2.81 0.78
N ASN A 203 37.91 2.90 -0.29
CA ASN A 203 37.88 1.95 -1.42
C ASN A 203 39.26 1.78 -2.12
N PRO A 204 40.07 0.75 -1.77
CA PRO A 204 41.40 0.56 -2.34
C PRO A 204 41.42 -0.29 -3.63
N VAL A 205 40.81 0.20 -4.72
CA VAL A 205 40.94 -0.43 -6.06
C VAL A 205 41.07 0.62 -7.18
N ASN A 206 42.06 0.44 -8.06
CA ASN A 206 42.28 1.14 -9.33
C ASN A 206 42.44 2.68 -9.27
N ALA A 207 43.62 3.12 -8.81
CA ALA A 207 44.19 4.36 -9.31
C ALA A 207 44.69 4.18 -10.75
N ASN A 208 44.17 4.96 -11.69
CA ASN A 208 44.86 5.32 -12.93
C ASN A 208 44.20 6.58 -13.51
N ALA A 209 44.85 7.72 -13.32
CA ALA A 209 44.44 9.00 -13.89
C ALA A 209 45.32 9.35 -15.09
N ASN A 210 44.75 10.03 -16.08
CA ASN A 210 45.43 11.14 -16.76
C ASN A 210 44.46 11.99 -17.59
N ASP A 211 44.96 13.16 -17.97
CA ASP A 211 44.49 14.07 -19.03
C ASP A 211 43.11 14.74 -18.88
N ALA A 212 43.14 15.90 -18.23
CA ALA A 212 42.22 17.01 -18.49
C ALA A 212 43.02 18.33 -18.62
N LYS A 213 42.95 19.01 -19.77
CA LYS A 213 43.38 20.41 -19.94
C LYS A 213 42.92 21.05 -21.26
N ALA A 214 42.76 22.38 -21.23
CA ALA A 214 42.35 23.30 -22.31
C ALA A 214 40.93 23.10 -22.86
N ASN A 215 40.20 24.10 -23.40
CA ASN A 215 40.19 25.58 -23.26
C ASN A 215 38.79 26.03 -23.75
N ALA A 216 38.03 26.92 -23.10
CA ALA A 216 38.20 28.39 -22.99
C ALA A 216 37.85 29.18 -24.27
N ASN A 217 37.05 30.26 -24.10
CA ASN A 217 36.48 31.21 -25.10
C ASN A 217 35.27 30.66 -25.91
N ALA A 218 34.29 31.46 -26.36
CA ALA A 218 34.16 32.94 -26.36
C ALA A 218 32.71 33.46 -26.15
N ASN A 219 32.63 34.77 -25.84
CA ASN A 219 31.64 35.82 -26.16
C ASN A 219 30.47 35.51 -27.13
N ALA A 220 29.37 36.29 -27.19
CA ALA A 220 28.67 37.26 -26.30
C ALA A 220 27.46 37.83 -27.09
N ASP A 221 26.43 38.42 -26.46
CA ASP A 221 25.95 39.78 -26.79
C ASP A 221 24.85 40.36 -25.85
N SER A 222 24.58 41.66 -26.02
CA SER A 222 23.67 42.58 -25.27
C SER A 222 22.29 42.76 -25.96
N PRO A 223 21.29 43.59 -25.54
CA PRO A 223 21.25 44.73 -24.58
C PRO A 223 20.12 44.64 -23.50
N MET A 224 19.89 45.55 -22.52
CA MET A 224 20.01 47.02 -22.32
C MET A 224 18.95 47.91 -23.02
N HIS A 225 18.53 49.11 -22.53
CA HIS A 225 17.88 49.50 -21.25
C HIS A 225 17.24 50.93 -21.36
N THR A 226 16.13 51.23 -20.64
CA THR A 226 15.48 52.58 -20.45
C THR A 226 14.89 53.27 -21.71
N GLN A 227 14.02 54.31 -21.71
CA GLN A 227 13.39 55.25 -20.71
C GLN A 227 11.89 55.46 -21.11
N LYS A 228 10.88 55.94 -20.33
CA LYS A 228 10.67 56.59 -19.01
C LYS A 228 10.46 58.13 -18.96
N ALA A 229 9.24 58.60 -19.28
CA ALA A 229 8.59 59.88 -18.89
C ALA A 229 7.05 59.69 -19.08
N GLU A 230 6.08 60.08 -18.22
CA GLU A 230 5.74 61.36 -17.54
C GLU A 230 5.02 62.39 -18.45
N SER A 231 3.92 63.10 -18.09
CA SER A 231 2.87 62.98 -17.03
C SER A 231 1.84 64.16 -17.15
N VAL A 232 0.84 64.26 -16.25
CA VAL A 232 0.05 65.47 -15.83
C VAL A 232 -1.25 65.88 -16.60
N ASP A 233 -2.40 65.51 -16.01
CA ASP A 233 -3.51 66.35 -15.46
C ASP A 233 -4.38 67.37 -16.25
N HIS A 234 -5.67 67.01 -16.38
CA HIS A 234 -6.88 67.65 -15.79
C HIS A 234 -7.27 69.16 -15.91
N ILE A 235 -8.49 69.37 -16.49
CA ILE A 235 -9.70 70.02 -15.89
C ILE A 235 -9.92 71.57 -15.95
N LYS A 236 -11.22 71.97 -16.07
CA LYS A 236 -11.87 73.31 -15.87
C LYS A 236 -11.61 74.38 -16.96
N SER A 237 -12.42 75.44 -17.16
CA SER A 237 -13.68 75.99 -16.57
C SER A 237 -14.23 77.12 -17.50
N GLU A 238 -15.48 77.62 -17.54
CA GLU A 238 -16.84 77.26 -17.03
C GLU A 238 -17.92 78.13 -17.77
N PRO A 239 -19.26 77.93 -17.61
CA PRO A 239 -20.29 78.39 -18.59
C PRO A 239 -21.02 79.72 -18.31
N SER A 240 -21.68 80.28 -19.34
CA SER A 240 -22.70 81.37 -19.32
C SER A 240 -23.44 81.39 -20.69
N GLN A 241 -24.67 81.88 -20.90
CA GLN A 241 -25.61 82.64 -20.06
C GLN A 241 -27.09 82.36 -20.49
N ALA A 242 -28.06 82.79 -19.69
CA ALA A 242 -29.53 82.64 -19.91
C ALA A 242 -30.14 83.94 -20.55
N PRO A 243 -31.47 84.19 -20.67
CA PRO A 243 -32.66 83.46 -20.16
C PRO A 243 -33.90 83.38 -21.10
N SER A 244 -35.01 82.84 -20.58
CA SER A 244 -36.38 83.05 -21.10
C SER A 244 -37.38 83.12 -19.91
N PRO A 245 -38.43 83.99 -19.92
CA PRO A 245 -39.26 84.30 -18.75
C PRO A 245 -40.57 83.49 -18.62
N ALA A 246 -41.24 83.63 -17.46
CA ALA A 246 -42.45 82.91 -17.06
C ALA A 246 -43.74 83.79 -17.09
N PRO A 247 -44.97 83.22 -17.02
CA PRO A 247 -46.21 83.85 -17.51
C PRO A 247 -47.10 84.55 -16.45
N LYS A 248 -48.07 85.35 -16.92
CA LYS A 248 -49.27 85.80 -16.17
C LYS A 248 -50.51 86.01 -17.06
N GLU A 249 -51.67 85.73 -16.48
CA GLU A 249 -53.05 86.06 -16.92
C GLU A 249 -53.66 87.13 -15.97
N PRO A 250 -54.93 87.59 -16.09
CA PRO A 250 -55.78 87.87 -17.27
C PRO A 250 -56.53 89.24 -17.20
N SER A 251 -57.07 89.74 -18.32
CA SER A 251 -58.22 90.70 -18.35
C SER A 251 -58.85 90.84 -19.75
N GLN A 252 -60.16 91.16 -19.84
CA GLN A 252 -60.91 91.35 -21.10
C GLN A 252 -61.13 92.87 -21.47
N PRO A 253 -62.12 93.32 -22.29
CA PRO A 253 -61.84 94.10 -23.51
C PRO A 253 -62.41 95.54 -23.51
N PRO A 254 -62.11 96.36 -24.55
CA PRO A 254 -63.13 96.67 -25.57
C PRO A 254 -62.55 96.73 -27.03
N PRO A 255 -63.39 96.89 -28.08
CA PRO A 255 -62.97 96.63 -29.48
C PRO A 255 -62.40 97.86 -30.24
N PRO A 256 -61.52 97.65 -31.24
CA PRO A 256 -61.09 98.67 -32.19
C PRO A 256 -62.02 98.81 -33.42
N PRO A 257 -61.97 99.94 -34.16
CA PRO A 257 -62.53 100.06 -35.51
C PRO A 257 -61.83 99.14 -36.54
N GLY A 258 -62.44 98.98 -37.72
CA GLY A 258 -61.93 98.08 -38.76
C GLY A 258 -60.62 98.54 -39.45
N PRO A 259 -59.84 97.59 -40.00
CA PRO A 259 -58.48 97.83 -40.47
C PRO A 259 -58.40 98.62 -41.79
N THR A 260 -57.31 99.36 -41.97
CA THR A 260 -57.01 100.08 -43.22
C THR A 260 -56.31 99.18 -44.25
N LYS A 261 -56.18 99.66 -45.49
CA LYS A 261 -55.62 98.87 -46.61
C LYS A 261 -54.20 98.33 -46.35
N GLU A 262 -53.37 99.08 -45.63
CA GLU A 262 -51.96 98.76 -45.42
C GLU A 262 -51.79 97.53 -44.50
N GLU A 263 -52.60 97.41 -43.45
CA GLU A 263 -52.61 96.25 -42.55
C GLU A 263 -52.98 94.95 -43.30
N LEU A 264 -53.84 95.04 -44.32
CA LEU A 264 -54.18 93.93 -45.22
C LEU A 264 -53.03 93.54 -46.17
N GLU A 265 -52.13 94.46 -46.52
CA GLU A 265 -50.95 94.16 -47.33
C GLU A 265 -49.80 93.61 -46.50
N ASP A 266 -49.59 94.11 -45.27
CA ASP A 266 -48.59 93.54 -44.36
C ASP A 266 -49.01 92.17 -43.82
N ALA A 267 -50.31 91.96 -43.55
CA ALA A 267 -50.84 90.61 -43.26
C ALA A 267 -50.60 89.64 -44.43
N ARG A 268 -50.67 90.11 -45.70
CA ARG A 268 -50.34 89.30 -46.88
C ARG A 268 -48.84 89.01 -46.98
N LYS A 269 -47.96 89.99 -46.76
CA LYS A 269 -46.50 89.80 -46.73
C LYS A 269 -46.11 88.79 -45.66
N LEU A 270 -46.64 88.93 -44.44
CA LEU A 270 -46.40 88.02 -43.32
C LEU A 270 -46.95 86.60 -43.61
N ALA A 271 -48.13 86.48 -44.22
CA ALA A 271 -48.66 85.19 -44.66
C ALA A 271 -47.77 84.55 -45.74
N MET A 272 -47.22 85.35 -46.66
CA MET A 272 -46.33 84.87 -47.73
C MET A 272 -44.96 84.44 -47.20
N GLN A 273 -44.38 85.14 -46.22
CA GLN A 273 -43.16 84.70 -45.53
C GLN A 273 -43.39 83.43 -44.72
N ARG A 274 -44.49 83.33 -43.97
CA ARG A 274 -44.87 82.08 -43.28
C ARG A 274 -45.14 80.93 -44.25
N MET A 275 -45.60 81.22 -45.47
CA MET A 275 -45.78 80.21 -46.53
C MET A 275 -44.43 79.68 -47.01
N THR A 276 -43.42 80.53 -47.25
CA THR A 276 -42.07 80.09 -47.67
C THR A 276 -41.33 79.35 -46.57
N GLU A 277 -41.31 79.89 -45.35
CA GLU A 277 -40.73 79.24 -44.16
C GLU A 277 -41.36 77.85 -43.91
N SER A 278 -42.68 77.74 -44.09
CA SER A 278 -43.41 76.46 -43.99
C SER A 278 -43.09 75.49 -45.13
N VAL A 279 -42.56 75.94 -46.27
CA VAL A 279 -42.06 75.05 -47.36
C VAL A 279 -40.63 74.59 -47.07
N GLU A 280 -39.76 75.49 -46.61
CA GLU A 280 -38.36 75.19 -46.25
C GLU A 280 -38.30 74.18 -45.09
N LEU A 281 -39.05 74.42 -44.00
CA LEU A 281 -39.16 73.48 -42.88
C LEU A 281 -39.77 72.12 -43.26
N ARG A 282 -40.54 72.02 -44.35
CA ARG A 282 -41.00 70.73 -44.90
C ARG A 282 -39.88 70.03 -45.68
N ALA A 283 -39.12 70.76 -46.48
CA ALA A 283 -37.99 70.21 -47.22
C ALA A 283 -36.91 69.64 -46.27
N ASP A 284 -36.56 70.39 -45.21
CA ASP A 284 -35.56 69.94 -44.25
C ASP A 284 -36.05 68.78 -43.37
N ARG A 285 -37.34 68.74 -43.03
CA ARG A 285 -37.95 67.56 -42.40
C ARG A 285 -37.87 66.31 -43.28
N VAL A 286 -37.95 66.45 -44.61
CA VAL A 286 -37.77 65.32 -45.55
C VAL A 286 -36.31 64.87 -45.59
N LYS A 287 -35.35 65.79 -45.68
CA LYS A 287 -33.90 65.48 -45.62
C LYS A 287 -33.54 64.73 -44.33
N LEU A 288 -33.92 65.28 -43.18
CA LEU A 288 -33.65 64.68 -41.86
C LEU A 288 -34.31 63.30 -41.68
N SER A 289 -35.46 63.04 -42.33
CA SER A 289 -36.06 61.70 -42.35
C SER A 289 -35.26 60.72 -43.20
N GLN A 290 -34.76 61.15 -44.37
CA GLN A 290 -33.91 60.32 -45.24
C GLN A 290 -32.56 60.00 -44.58
N GLU A 291 -31.97 60.96 -43.87
CA GLU A 291 -30.76 60.76 -43.06
C GLU A 291 -31.03 59.78 -41.91
N LEU A 292 -32.10 59.96 -41.14
CA LEU A 292 -32.50 59.01 -40.08
C LEU A 292 -32.73 57.59 -40.61
N ASP A 293 -33.38 57.43 -41.76
CA ASP A 293 -33.67 56.11 -42.31
C ASP A 293 -32.44 55.46 -42.97
N SER A 294 -31.51 56.22 -43.53
CA SER A 294 -30.21 55.69 -43.97
C SER A 294 -29.33 55.25 -42.79
N LEU A 295 -29.28 56.04 -41.70
CA LEU A 295 -28.60 55.68 -40.45
C LEU A 295 -29.25 54.47 -39.76
N ARG A 296 -30.58 54.31 -39.84
CA ARG A 296 -31.27 53.10 -39.35
C ARG A 296 -30.95 51.86 -40.18
N VAL A 297 -30.71 52.00 -41.49
CA VAL A 297 -30.30 50.89 -42.36
C VAL A 297 -28.87 50.44 -42.04
N THR A 298 -27.93 51.37 -41.85
CA THR A 298 -26.55 51.03 -41.43
C THR A 298 -26.49 50.50 -40.00
N LEU A 299 -27.30 51.02 -39.06
CA LEU A 299 -27.39 50.44 -37.70
C LEU A 299 -27.95 49.01 -37.69
N ARG A 300 -28.84 48.67 -38.64
CA ARG A 300 -29.38 47.30 -38.82
C ARG A 300 -28.44 46.35 -39.56
N ARG A 301 -27.45 46.88 -40.29
CA ARG A 301 -26.41 46.12 -41.01
C ARG A 301 -25.11 46.94 -41.02
N PRO A 302 -24.27 46.83 -39.97
CA PRO A 302 -22.96 47.47 -39.97
C PRO A 302 -22.09 46.93 -41.11
N ASN A 303 -21.15 47.75 -41.59
CA ASN A 303 -20.20 47.34 -42.62
C ASN A 303 -19.16 46.39 -42.03
N ASP A 304 -18.60 45.51 -42.87
CA ASP A 304 -17.57 44.55 -42.48
C ASP A 304 -16.32 45.25 -41.89
N GLU A 305 -15.94 46.42 -42.42
CA GLU A 305 -14.85 47.26 -41.89
C GLU A 305 -15.08 47.63 -40.41
N THR A 306 -16.31 48.01 -40.04
CA THR A 306 -16.66 48.39 -38.66
C THR A 306 -16.68 47.18 -37.71
N ILE A 307 -16.79 45.96 -38.25
CA ILE A 307 -16.70 44.71 -37.48
C ILE A 307 -15.23 44.33 -37.29
N LEU A 308 -14.40 44.40 -38.34
CA LEU A 308 -12.96 44.16 -38.29
C LEU A 308 -12.23 45.18 -37.40
N GLU A 309 -12.71 46.43 -37.36
CA GLU A 309 -12.17 47.45 -36.46
C GLU A 309 -12.57 47.27 -34.99
N SER A 310 -13.61 46.49 -34.70
CA SER A 310 -14.11 46.30 -33.33
C SER A 310 -13.08 45.56 -32.44
N GLY A 311 -12.99 45.99 -31.17
CA GLY A 311 -12.09 45.37 -30.19
C GLY A 311 -12.30 43.85 -30.09
N LEU A 312 -13.55 43.41 -29.96
CA LEU A 312 -13.92 42.00 -29.84
C LEU A 312 -13.41 41.11 -30.99
N TYR A 313 -13.29 41.64 -32.22
CA TYR A 313 -12.72 40.89 -33.34
C TYR A 313 -11.19 40.80 -33.24
N LYS A 314 -10.53 41.91 -32.85
CA LYS A 314 -9.07 41.98 -32.67
C LYS A 314 -8.60 41.14 -31.47
N ASP A 315 -9.35 41.15 -30.37
CA ASP A 315 -9.12 40.31 -29.19
C ASP A 315 -9.21 38.82 -29.56
N LEU A 316 -10.22 38.44 -30.35
CA LEU A 316 -10.39 37.07 -30.85
C LEU A 316 -9.24 36.66 -31.80
N GLN A 317 -8.79 37.57 -32.67
CA GLN A 317 -7.67 37.33 -33.58
C GLN A 317 -6.35 37.12 -32.82
N GLN A 318 -6.03 37.97 -31.83
CA GLN A 318 -4.87 37.79 -30.96
C GLN A 318 -4.93 36.47 -30.18
N HIS A 319 -6.12 36.06 -29.71
CA HIS A 319 -6.28 34.78 -29.03
C HIS A 319 -6.02 33.58 -29.97
N ILE A 320 -6.40 33.68 -31.25
CA ILE A 320 -6.11 32.66 -32.26
C ILE A 320 -4.60 32.57 -32.55
N GLU A 321 -3.90 33.71 -32.71
CA GLU A 321 -2.44 33.72 -32.92
C GLU A 321 -1.70 33.11 -31.71
N HIS A 322 -2.09 33.46 -30.48
CA HIS A 322 -1.50 32.88 -29.26
C HIS A 322 -1.72 31.36 -29.17
N LEU A 323 -2.92 30.87 -29.50
CA LEU A 323 -3.20 29.43 -29.52
C LEU A 323 -2.40 28.69 -30.61
N GLN A 324 -2.03 29.36 -31.71
CA GLN A 324 -1.15 28.80 -32.74
C GLN A 324 0.30 28.71 -32.26
N THR A 325 0.84 29.75 -31.62
CA THR A 325 2.21 29.74 -31.08
C THR A 325 2.38 28.72 -29.94
N ASP A 326 1.38 28.56 -29.08
CA ASP A 326 1.33 27.51 -28.05
C ASP A 326 1.31 26.10 -28.68
N ALA A 327 0.53 25.91 -29.74
CA ALA A 327 0.47 24.63 -30.44
C ALA A 327 1.79 24.26 -31.15
N ASP A 328 2.54 25.22 -31.69
CA ASP A 328 3.83 24.96 -32.35
C ASP A 328 5.00 24.81 -31.37
N THR A 329 5.03 25.56 -30.27
CA THR A 329 6.02 25.36 -29.20
C THR A 329 5.84 23.99 -28.52
N ALA A 330 4.60 23.52 -28.32
CA ALA A 330 4.33 22.17 -27.84
C ALA A 330 4.85 21.06 -28.79
N LYS A 331 4.71 21.22 -30.12
CA LYS A 331 5.27 20.28 -31.12
C LYS A 331 6.80 20.22 -31.08
N ALA A 332 7.46 21.38 -30.89
CA ALA A 332 8.91 21.46 -30.76
C ALA A 332 9.39 20.72 -29.49
N GLN A 333 8.74 20.93 -28.35
CA GLN A 333 9.05 20.23 -27.10
C GLN A 333 8.82 18.71 -27.22
N TYR A 334 7.72 18.26 -27.85
CA TYR A 334 7.46 16.84 -28.08
C TYR A 334 8.57 16.16 -28.91
N THR A 335 8.97 16.80 -30.02
CA THR A 335 10.00 16.24 -30.92
C THR A 335 11.42 16.31 -30.34
N GLN A 336 11.68 17.19 -29.37
CA GLN A 336 12.90 17.13 -28.56
C GLN A 336 12.85 15.95 -27.57
N LEU A 337 11.80 15.86 -26.74
CA LEU A 337 11.63 14.79 -25.76
C LEU A 337 11.68 13.39 -26.37
N GLN A 338 11.14 13.22 -27.58
CA GLN A 338 11.17 11.94 -28.31
C GLN A 338 12.60 11.47 -28.62
N LYS A 339 13.51 12.40 -28.97
CA LYS A 339 14.94 12.10 -29.20
C LYS A 339 15.69 11.80 -27.90
N GLU A 340 15.39 12.56 -26.84
CA GLU A 340 15.96 12.33 -25.51
C GLU A 340 15.59 10.92 -25.02
N VAL A 341 14.32 10.52 -25.11
CA VAL A 341 13.87 9.15 -24.83
C VAL A 341 14.62 8.11 -25.65
N GLU A 342 14.77 8.28 -26.97
CA GLU A 342 15.46 7.31 -27.83
C GLU A 342 16.94 7.11 -27.42
N SER A 343 17.66 8.19 -27.08
CA SER A 343 19.04 8.13 -26.59
C SER A 343 19.20 7.54 -25.18
N ILE A 344 18.19 7.69 -24.32
CA ILE A 344 18.14 7.02 -23.01
C ILE A 344 17.89 5.51 -23.19
N LEU A 345 17.10 5.11 -24.20
CA LEU A 345 16.84 3.69 -24.49
C LEU A 345 18.06 2.96 -25.08
N THR A 346 18.88 3.60 -25.91
CA THR A 346 20.12 2.98 -26.45
C THR A 346 21.17 2.80 -25.36
N SER A 347 21.51 3.89 -24.64
CA SER A 347 22.48 3.87 -23.54
C SER A 347 22.08 2.90 -22.41
N ARG A 348 20.78 2.76 -22.13
CA ARG A 348 20.28 1.75 -21.17
C ARG A 348 20.44 0.31 -21.66
N ARG A 349 20.24 0.00 -22.95
CA ARG A 349 20.46 -1.37 -23.48
C ARG A 349 21.92 -1.79 -23.31
N GLU A 350 22.85 -0.89 -23.64
CA GLU A 350 24.28 -1.14 -23.42
C GLU A 350 24.59 -1.39 -21.94
N TYR A 351 24.00 -0.63 -21.02
CA TYR A 351 24.18 -0.85 -19.59
C TYR A 351 23.59 -2.19 -19.12
N GLU A 352 22.38 -2.54 -19.56
CA GLU A 352 21.75 -3.82 -19.21
C GLU A 352 22.54 -5.03 -19.74
N ASP A 353 23.15 -4.95 -20.91
CA ASP A 353 23.92 -6.05 -21.48
C ASP A 353 25.31 -6.19 -20.81
N ARG A 354 25.99 -5.08 -20.49
CA ARG A 354 27.20 -5.09 -19.65
C ARG A 354 26.93 -5.67 -18.26
N LEU A 355 25.81 -5.29 -17.64
CA LEU A 355 25.44 -5.82 -16.32
C LEU A 355 25.23 -7.35 -16.37
N LYS A 356 24.58 -7.87 -17.42
CA LYS A 356 24.39 -9.33 -17.61
C LYS A 356 25.72 -10.07 -17.78
N THR A 357 26.68 -9.53 -18.54
CA THR A 357 28.00 -10.17 -18.70
C THR A 357 28.76 -10.23 -17.39
N ASP A 358 28.77 -9.13 -16.62
CA ASP A 358 29.50 -9.06 -15.35
C ASP A 358 28.89 -9.99 -14.29
N ILE A 359 27.56 -10.07 -14.22
CA ILE A 359 26.83 -10.96 -13.31
C ILE A 359 27.09 -12.44 -13.65
N ASN A 360 27.08 -12.81 -14.93
CA ASN A 360 27.35 -14.18 -15.35
C ASN A 360 28.79 -14.59 -15.01
N ALA A 361 29.78 -13.73 -15.27
CA ALA A 361 31.18 -13.98 -14.93
C ALA A 361 31.39 -14.17 -13.41
N GLN A 362 30.78 -13.33 -12.57
CA GLN A 362 30.84 -13.47 -11.11
C GLN A 362 30.20 -14.78 -10.62
N LEU A 363 29.09 -15.21 -11.25
CA LEU A 363 28.37 -16.42 -10.86
C LEU A 363 29.11 -17.69 -11.30
N GLU A 364 29.78 -17.68 -12.46
CA GLU A 364 30.65 -18.77 -12.91
C GLU A 364 31.89 -18.93 -12.01
N ASP A 365 32.59 -17.85 -11.66
CA ASP A 365 33.72 -17.89 -10.72
C ASP A 365 33.28 -18.44 -9.35
N ALA A 366 32.16 -17.96 -8.79
CA ALA A 366 31.61 -18.47 -7.54
C ALA A 366 31.26 -19.97 -7.60
N LEU A 367 30.79 -20.48 -8.76
CA LEU A 367 30.53 -21.91 -8.96
C LEU A 367 31.83 -22.72 -9.06
N GLN A 368 32.85 -22.25 -9.79
CA GLN A 368 34.15 -22.92 -9.89
C GLN A 368 34.84 -23.02 -8.51
N ARG A 369 34.83 -21.93 -7.73
CA ARG A 369 35.33 -21.92 -6.33
C ARG A 369 34.60 -22.95 -5.46
N LEU A 370 33.27 -23.04 -5.59
CA LEU A 370 32.46 -23.99 -4.82
C LEU A 370 32.76 -25.44 -5.20
N GLN A 371 32.86 -25.76 -6.49
CA GLN A 371 33.25 -27.09 -6.98
C GLN A 371 34.64 -27.52 -6.48
N ALA A 372 35.62 -26.60 -6.52
CA ALA A 372 36.96 -26.86 -5.99
C ALA A 372 36.93 -27.19 -4.48
N LYS A 373 36.08 -26.51 -3.69
CA LYS A 373 35.93 -26.82 -2.25
C LYS A 373 35.16 -28.11 -1.99
N GLU A 374 34.21 -28.50 -2.83
CA GLU A 374 33.57 -29.82 -2.72
C GLU A 374 34.54 -30.97 -3.05
N ALA A 375 35.44 -30.79 -4.03
CA ALA A 375 36.51 -31.74 -4.31
C ALA A 375 37.50 -31.87 -3.13
N ASP A 376 37.92 -30.76 -2.51
CA ASP A 376 38.74 -30.75 -1.29
C ASP A 376 38.05 -31.50 -0.13
N ILE A 377 36.76 -31.24 0.11
CA ILE A 377 35.97 -31.89 1.17
C ILE A 377 35.88 -33.40 0.93
N ASN A 378 35.62 -33.84 -0.31
CA ASN A 378 35.55 -35.26 -0.65
C ASN A 378 36.90 -35.97 -0.46
N ARG A 379 38.02 -35.31 -0.80
CA ARG A 379 39.38 -35.82 -0.55
C ARG A 379 39.68 -35.96 0.95
N LEU A 380 39.36 -34.94 1.75
CA LEU A 380 39.55 -34.97 3.21
C LEU A 380 38.63 -36.01 3.88
N ARG A 381 37.43 -36.20 3.34
CA ARG A 381 36.49 -37.25 3.78
C ARG A 381 37.06 -38.65 3.56
N GLY A 382 37.64 -38.93 2.39
CA GLY A 382 38.30 -40.21 2.11
C GLY A 382 39.40 -40.53 3.12
N GLN A 383 40.32 -39.59 3.35
CA GLN A 383 41.41 -39.73 4.35
C GLN A 383 40.87 -39.94 5.77
N ARG A 384 39.76 -39.27 6.13
CA ARG A 384 39.09 -39.44 7.43
C ARG A 384 38.50 -40.84 7.59
N GLU A 385 37.80 -41.33 6.57
CA GLU A 385 37.16 -42.65 6.59
C GLU A 385 38.22 -43.76 6.59
N GLU A 386 39.32 -43.60 5.84
CA GLU A 386 40.49 -44.49 5.83
C GLU A 386 41.17 -44.61 7.20
N LEU A 387 41.57 -43.48 7.82
CA LEU A 387 42.17 -43.47 9.16
C LEU A 387 41.23 -44.05 10.23
N ASN A 388 39.92 -43.78 10.11
CA ASN A 388 38.92 -44.32 11.03
C ASN A 388 38.75 -45.85 10.86
N ASN A 389 38.84 -46.36 9.64
CA ASN A 389 38.78 -47.78 9.35
C ASN A 389 40.03 -48.52 9.84
N GLU A 390 41.24 -47.97 9.64
CA GLU A 390 42.44 -48.59 10.22
C GLU A 390 42.34 -48.63 11.75
N LEU A 391 41.98 -47.51 12.39
CA LEU A 391 41.85 -47.41 13.85
C LEU A 391 40.86 -48.46 14.41
N ASN A 392 39.73 -48.70 13.73
CA ASN A 392 38.77 -49.75 14.09
C ASN A 392 39.33 -51.18 13.88
N VAL A 393 40.10 -51.41 12.81
CA VAL A 393 40.76 -52.69 12.54
C VAL A 393 41.91 -52.96 13.52
N ARG A 394 42.60 -51.94 14.01
CA ARG A 394 43.57 -52.05 15.11
C ARG A 394 42.86 -52.42 16.42
N ARG A 395 41.86 -51.63 16.83
CA ARG A 395 41.11 -51.87 18.09
C ARG A 395 40.50 -53.27 18.17
N THR A 396 39.94 -53.80 17.08
CA THR A 396 39.39 -55.17 17.08
C THR A 396 40.47 -56.25 17.18
N LYS A 397 41.65 -56.06 16.58
CA LYS A 397 42.79 -56.98 16.69
C LYS A 397 43.47 -56.93 18.07
N ASP A 398 43.63 -55.74 18.64
CA ASP A 398 44.37 -55.56 19.88
C ASP A 398 43.50 -55.80 21.14
N SER A 399 42.17 -55.76 21.02
CA SER A 399 41.23 -56.15 22.10
C SER A 399 41.49 -57.56 22.66
N GLY A 400 41.77 -58.54 21.79
CA GLY A 400 42.11 -59.90 22.23
C GLY A 400 43.44 -59.97 23.01
N LYS A 401 44.41 -59.12 22.67
CA LYS A 401 45.67 -59.03 23.43
C LYS A 401 45.44 -58.42 24.80
N LEU A 402 44.61 -57.38 24.90
CA LEU A 402 44.25 -56.74 26.18
C LEU A 402 43.63 -57.73 27.16
N GLN A 403 42.73 -58.61 26.70
CA GLN A 403 42.17 -59.68 27.55
C GLN A 403 43.23 -60.68 28.01
N HIS A 404 44.21 -61.03 27.17
CA HIS A 404 45.33 -61.88 27.59
C HIS A 404 46.31 -61.17 28.54
N ILE A 405 46.46 -59.84 28.45
CA ILE A 405 47.25 -59.04 29.39
C ILE A 405 46.58 -59.01 30.76
N GLU A 406 45.27 -58.74 30.82
CA GLU A 406 44.48 -58.75 32.05
C GLU A 406 44.56 -60.13 32.75
N GLN A 407 44.39 -61.22 32.00
CA GLN A 407 44.59 -62.59 32.49
C GLN A 407 46.02 -62.84 32.99
N THR A 408 47.04 -62.29 32.33
CA THR A 408 48.45 -62.43 32.73
C THR A 408 48.77 -61.61 33.98
N GLN A 409 48.17 -60.42 34.12
CA GLN A 409 48.29 -59.57 35.32
C GLN A 409 47.68 -60.27 36.54
N GLN A 410 46.44 -60.78 36.43
CA GLN A 410 45.79 -61.56 37.49
C GLN A 410 46.61 -62.83 37.85
N LEU A 411 47.24 -63.48 36.86
CA LEU A 411 48.16 -64.61 37.10
C LEU A 411 49.47 -64.17 37.80
N SER A 412 49.96 -62.96 37.54
CA SER A 412 51.14 -62.40 38.20
C SER A 412 50.86 -61.96 39.64
N GLU A 413 49.70 -61.35 39.89
CA GLU A 413 49.24 -60.94 41.21
C GLU A 413 49.00 -62.15 42.12
N SER A 414 48.29 -63.17 41.64
CA SER A 414 48.09 -64.42 42.39
C SER A 414 49.40 -65.19 42.65
N ARG A 415 50.40 -65.07 41.77
CA ARG A 415 51.77 -65.58 42.04
C ARG A 415 52.49 -64.76 43.11
N LEU A 416 52.40 -63.44 43.08
CA LEU A 416 52.95 -62.55 44.12
C LEU A 416 52.29 -62.83 45.49
N GLU A 417 50.98 -63.03 45.52
CA GLU A 417 50.24 -63.43 46.73
C GLU A 417 50.73 -64.78 47.27
N ARG A 418 50.96 -65.75 46.39
CA ARG A 418 51.54 -67.04 46.78
C ARG A 418 52.98 -66.91 47.30
N ILE A 419 53.79 -66.03 46.73
CA ILE A 419 55.15 -65.73 47.20
C ILE A 419 55.11 -65.05 48.58
N ARG A 420 54.21 -64.09 48.82
CA ARG A 420 53.99 -63.49 50.16
C ARG A 420 53.62 -64.54 51.19
N CYS A 421 52.66 -65.42 50.87
CA CYS A 421 52.28 -66.54 51.74
C CYS A 421 53.47 -67.45 52.06
N LEU A 422 54.27 -67.84 51.06
CA LEU A 422 55.46 -68.68 51.25
C LEU A 422 56.55 -67.97 52.07
N ASN A 423 56.76 -66.67 51.88
CA ASN A 423 57.71 -65.89 52.68
C ASN A 423 57.28 -65.79 54.14
N SER A 424 55.98 -65.59 54.43
CA SER A 424 55.44 -65.62 55.79
C SER A 424 55.52 -67.03 56.41
N GLU A 425 55.34 -68.08 55.62
CA GLU A 425 55.54 -69.48 56.05
C GLU A 425 57.01 -69.75 56.39
N ILE A 426 57.95 -69.25 55.58
CA ILE A 426 59.41 -69.30 55.85
C ILE A 426 59.77 -68.48 57.10
N GLN A 427 59.21 -67.29 57.30
CA GLN A 427 59.41 -66.51 58.55
C GLN A 427 58.93 -67.29 59.77
N ARG A 428 57.71 -67.86 59.72
CA ARG A 428 57.15 -68.69 60.81
C ARG A 428 58.00 -69.93 61.09
N LEU A 429 58.56 -70.58 60.07
CA LEU A 429 59.47 -71.71 60.22
C LEU A 429 60.81 -71.28 60.83
N LYS A 430 61.41 -70.18 60.37
CA LYS A 430 62.62 -69.58 60.96
C LYS A 430 62.41 -69.17 62.41
N GLY A 431 61.25 -68.58 62.73
CA GLY A 431 60.86 -68.24 64.11
C GLY A 431 60.71 -69.48 64.98
N ARG A 432 60.04 -70.54 64.49
CA ARG A 432 59.96 -71.83 65.20
C ARG A 432 61.35 -72.44 65.46
N ILE A 433 62.29 -72.30 64.53
CA ILE A 433 63.68 -72.74 64.71
C ILE A 433 64.40 -71.89 65.77
N ALA A 434 64.30 -70.56 65.71
CA ALA A 434 64.92 -69.65 66.69
C ALA A 434 64.40 -69.89 68.13
N ALA A 435 63.09 -70.10 68.29
CA ALA A 435 62.48 -70.50 69.55
C ALA A 435 62.97 -71.88 70.03
N GLY A 436 63.16 -72.83 69.12
CA GLY A 436 63.70 -74.17 69.43
C GLY A 436 65.15 -74.16 69.95
N TYR A 437 65.95 -73.14 69.58
CA TYR A 437 67.28 -72.90 70.11
C TYR A 437 67.31 -72.02 71.37
N GLY A 438 66.15 -71.57 71.87
CA GLY A 438 66.05 -70.75 73.08
C GLY A 438 66.59 -69.32 72.94
N ASN A 439 66.76 -68.81 71.71
CA ASN A 439 67.28 -67.48 71.46
C ASN A 439 66.14 -66.47 71.28
N GLU A 440 65.73 -65.85 72.39
CA GLU A 440 64.58 -64.95 72.51
C GLU A 440 64.70 -63.69 71.63
N THR A 441 65.91 -63.11 71.50
CA THR A 441 66.12 -61.93 70.64
C THR A 441 66.02 -62.29 69.15
N ALA A 442 66.56 -63.43 68.74
CA ALA A 442 66.43 -63.92 67.36
C ALA A 442 64.97 -64.27 67.02
N TYR A 443 64.19 -64.79 67.97
CA TYR A 443 62.76 -65.03 67.78
C TYR A 443 61.99 -63.74 67.52
N HIS A 444 62.20 -62.70 68.35
CA HIS A 444 61.52 -61.43 68.20
C HIS A 444 61.93 -60.66 66.92
N ALA A 445 63.19 -60.73 66.51
CA ALA A 445 63.64 -60.13 65.24
C ALA A 445 62.98 -60.81 64.01
N ILE A 446 62.88 -62.15 64.01
CA ILE A 446 62.32 -62.89 62.86
C ILE A 446 60.78 -62.78 62.77
N MET A 447 60.12 -62.50 63.90
CA MET A 447 58.65 -62.40 64.02
C MET A 447 58.13 -60.96 64.11
N GLY A 448 58.99 -59.94 64.00
CA GLY A 448 58.59 -58.54 63.94
C GLY A 448 58.18 -58.12 62.52
N ASP A 449 57.06 -57.39 62.39
CA ASP A 449 56.52 -56.97 61.07
C ASP A 449 57.19 -55.70 60.50
N GLU A 450 58.16 -55.08 61.20
CA GLU A 450 58.85 -53.87 60.76
C GLU A 450 60.34 -54.12 60.45
N ALA A 451 60.66 -54.22 59.15
CA ALA A 451 62.03 -54.25 58.65
C ALA A 451 62.68 -52.84 58.73
N ASN A 452 63.02 -52.41 59.95
CA ASN A 452 63.66 -51.13 60.22
C ASN A 452 65.12 -51.11 59.70
N GLU A 453 65.63 -49.93 59.34
CA GLU A 453 67.02 -49.75 58.83
C GLU A 453 68.08 -50.23 59.84
N ASP A 454 67.72 -50.34 61.12
CA ASP A 454 68.56 -50.92 62.16
C ASP A 454 68.91 -52.40 61.96
N ASP A 455 68.17 -53.19 61.17
CA ASP A 455 68.53 -54.58 60.84
C ASP A 455 69.70 -54.65 59.83
N LEU A 456 69.77 -53.68 58.91
CA LEU A 456 70.94 -53.51 58.05
C LEU A 456 72.13 -53.01 58.87
N ASN A 457 71.91 -52.08 59.81
CA ASN A 457 72.95 -51.66 60.75
C ASN A 457 73.38 -52.80 61.69
N LEU A 458 72.49 -53.71 62.07
CA LEU A 458 72.78 -54.86 62.92
C LEU A 458 73.58 -55.93 62.16
N THR A 459 73.21 -56.23 60.91
CA THR A 459 74.00 -57.14 60.06
C THR A 459 75.36 -56.54 59.70
N ILE A 460 75.47 -55.23 59.46
CA ILE A 460 76.76 -54.54 59.29
C ILE A 460 77.57 -54.52 60.60
N ARG A 461 76.94 -54.35 61.78
CA ARG A 461 77.60 -54.47 63.09
C ARG A 461 78.08 -55.91 63.36
N LEU A 462 77.31 -56.92 62.98
CA LEU A 462 77.68 -58.33 63.16
C LEU A 462 78.75 -58.76 62.15
N ASP A 463 78.71 -58.29 60.91
CA ASP A 463 79.76 -58.51 59.90
C ASP A 463 81.06 -57.75 60.26
N THR A 464 80.98 -56.53 60.78
CA THR A 464 82.17 -55.84 61.31
C THR A 464 82.70 -56.48 62.59
N GLN A 465 81.85 -56.95 63.50
CA GLN A 465 82.28 -57.74 64.68
C GLN A 465 82.86 -59.11 64.28
N LEU A 466 82.33 -59.76 63.24
CA LEU A 466 82.91 -60.97 62.68
C LEU A 466 84.24 -60.68 61.98
N LYS A 467 84.40 -59.52 61.33
CA LYS A 467 85.70 -59.10 60.76
C LYS A 467 86.72 -58.83 61.86
N THR A 468 86.39 -58.03 62.89
CA THR A 468 87.31 -57.81 64.01
C THR A 468 87.59 -59.10 64.77
N ALA A 469 86.61 -59.99 64.98
CA ALA A 469 86.85 -61.29 65.61
C ALA A 469 87.67 -62.24 64.74
N ASN A 470 87.55 -62.18 63.41
CA ASN A 470 88.41 -62.93 62.49
C ASN A 470 89.81 -62.32 62.37
N GLU A 471 89.96 -61.00 62.50
CA GLU A 471 91.26 -60.31 62.58
C GLU A 471 91.95 -60.55 63.93
N GLU A 472 91.19 -60.60 65.03
CA GLU A 472 91.65 -61.05 66.34
C GLU A 472 92.05 -62.52 66.29
N LEU A 473 91.23 -63.42 65.71
CA LEU A 473 91.61 -64.83 65.49
C LEU A 473 92.79 -64.97 64.53
N ALA A 474 92.95 -64.10 63.54
CA ALA A 474 94.12 -64.09 62.65
C ALA A 474 95.37 -63.59 63.37
N SER A 475 95.26 -62.60 64.25
CA SER A 475 96.37 -62.11 65.08
C SER A 475 96.74 -63.09 66.19
N LEU A 476 95.77 -63.80 66.78
CA LEU A 476 96.00 -64.91 67.71
C LEU A 476 96.59 -66.12 67.00
N ARG A 477 96.12 -66.47 65.80
CA ARG A 477 96.78 -67.48 64.94
C ARG A 477 98.18 -67.05 64.50
N SER A 478 98.42 -65.76 64.31
CA SER A 478 99.74 -65.20 64.02
C SER A 478 100.66 -65.25 65.26
N GLN A 479 100.15 -64.96 66.45
CA GLN A 479 100.86 -65.09 67.72
C GLN A 479 101.18 -66.56 68.00
N ILE A 480 100.22 -67.48 67.85
CA ILE A 480 100.43 -68.93 67.93
C ILE A 480 101.47 -69.37 66.88
N SER A 481 101.38 -68.88 65.64
CA SER A 481 102.37 -69.17 64.59
C SER A 481 103.75 -68.60 64.89
N SER A 482 103.85 -67.47 65.62
CA SER A 482 105.13 -66.92 66.09
C SER A 482 105.71 -67.71 67.27
N LEU A 483 104.86 -68.24 68.15
CA LEU A 483 105.22 -69.19 69.22
C LEU A 483 105.54 -70.60 68.66
N GLN A 484 105.18 -70.87 67.40
CA GLN A 484 105.56 -72.06 66.63
C GLN A 484 106.79 -71.82 65.73
N LYS A 485 107.51 -70.70 65.89
CA LYS A 485 108.74 -70.37 65.15
C LYS A 485 109.98 -70.25 66.05
N GLU A 486 110.35 -71.36 66.67
CA GLU A 486 111.74 -71.62 67.07
C GLU A 486 112.15 -73.02 66.58
N ASP A 487 113.21 -73.11 65.77
CA ASP A 487 113.73 -74.37 65.22
C ASP A 487 114.30 -75.34 66.30
N ASP A 488 114.37 -74.87 67.55
CA ASP A 488 114.83 -75.62 68.73
C ASP A 488 113.86 -76.75 69.14
N ILE A 489 112.60 -76.73 68.69
CA ILE A 489 111.59 -77.75 69.06
C ILE A 489 111.92 -79.12 68.45
N HIS A 490 112.32 -79.21 67.17
CA HIS A 490 112.64 -80.52 66.57
C HIS A 490 113.92 -81.15 67.15
N VAL A 491 114.94 -80.33 67.45
CA VAL A 491 116.17 -80.79 68.11
C VAL A 491 115.86 -81.29 69.53
N ARG A 492 114.96 -80.62 70.26
CA ARG A 492 114.47 -81.12 71.55
C ARG A 492 113.62 -82.38 71.40
N LEU A 493 112.75 -82.48 70.38
CA LEU A 493 111.90 -83.65 70.17
C LEU A 493 112.73 -84.92 70.01
N GLU A 494 113.71 -84.92 69.10
CA GLU A 494 114.56 -86.09 68.84
C GLU A 494 115.44 -86.44 70.07
N GLN A 495 115.87 -85.44 70.84
CA GLN A 495 116.55 -85.66 72.12
C GLN A 495 115.62 -86.16 73.24
N THR A 496 114.32 -85.82 73.20
CA THR A 496 113.32 -86.38 74.13
C THR A 496 112.89 -87.78 73.73
N GLU A 497 112.79 -88.13 72.44
CA GLU A 497 112.49 -89.49 71.96
C GLU A 497 113.63 -90.46 72.27
N LYS A 498 114.89 -90.01 72.13
CA LYS A 498 116.08 -90.76 72.57
C LYS A 498 116.18 -90.89 74.10
N LYS A 499 115.48 -90.06 74.86
CA LYS A 499 115.30 -90.22 76.32
C LYS A 499 114.09 -91.10 76.64
N LEU A 500 112.98 -90.98 75.90
CA LEU A 500 111.76 -91.77 76.07
C LEU A 500 112.09 -93.26 75.87
N SER A 501 112.69 -93.60 74.75
CA SER A 501 113.14 -94.97 74.42
C SER A 501 114.27 -95.51 75.32
N ALA A 502 114.90 -94.66 76.14
CA ALA A 502 115.81 -95.06 77.21
C ALA A 502 115.06 -95.28 78.55
N PHE A 503 114.05 -94.45 78.87
CA PHE A 503 113.20 -94.64 80.05
C PHE A 503 112.23 -95.82 79.90
N GLU A 504 111.64 -96.03 78.71
CA GLU A 504 110.83 -97.20 78.35
C GLU A 504 111.62 -98.53 78.42
N LYS A 505 112.96 -98.47 78.34
CA LYS A 505 113.86 -99.61 78.58
C LYS A 505 114.37 -99.73 80.02
N ALA A 506 114.13 -98.73 80.86
CA ALA A 506 114.60 -98.68 82.24
C ALA A 506 113.48 -98.92 83.28
N PHE A 507 112.22 -98.62 82.95
CA PHE A 507 111.06 -98.80 83.82
C PHE A 507 109.93 -99.55 83.10
N GLY A 508 109.97 -100.87 83.19
CA GLY A 508 108.79 -101.72 82.96
C GLY A 508 107.97 -101.88 84.23
N GLU A 509 106.65 -101.95 84.08
CA GLU A 509 105.68 -102.48 85.06
C GLU A 509 105.66 -101.84 86.46
N SER A 510 105.03 -100.66 86.62
CA SER A 510 103.92 -100.45 87.60
C SER A 510 103.35 -99.01 87.67
N ALA A 511 102.03 -98.93 87.46
CA ALA A 511 101.03 -98.01 88.06
C ALA A 511 101.24 -96.48 88.20
N ASP A 512 100.26 -95.72 87.66
CA ASP A 512 99.55 -94.68 88.44
C ASP A 512 98.13 -94.43 87.84
N PRO A 513 97.04 -94.25 88.62
CA PRO A 513 95.67 -94.36 88.11
C PRO A 513 95.10 -93.08 87.48
N GLU A 514 95.75 -91.92 87.61
CA GLU A 514 95.25 -90.67 87.02
C GLU A 514 95.45 -90.60 85.49
N VAL A 515 96.52 -91.24 84.99
CA VAL A 515 96.84 -91.27 83.55
C VAL A 515 95.74 -91.97 82.74
N GLN A 516 95.11 -93.01 83.30
CA GLN A 516 93.99 -93.70 82.64
C GLN A 516 92.72 -92.83 82.52
N LYS A 517 92.46 -91.91 83.46
CA LYS A 517 91.34 -90.96 83.37
C LYS A 517 91.54 -89.92 82.27
N LEU A 518 92.78 -89.49 82.05
CA LEU A 518 93.09 -88.56 80.95
C LEU A 518 92.97 -89.27 79.59
N ALA A 519 93.44 -90.51 79.47
CA ALA A 519 93.30 -91.31 78.26
C ALA A 519 91.82 -91.54 77.86
N SER A 520 90.93 -91.82 78.82
CA SER A 520 89.50 -91.96 78.52
C SER A 520 88.82 -90.64 78.10
N GLN A 521 89.18 -89.51 78.72
CA GLN A 521 88.67 -88.19 78.34
C GLN A 521 89.18 -87.68 76.98
N ILE A 522 90.32 -88.17 76.51
CA ILE A 522 90.82 -87.92 75.15
C ILE A 522 90.00 -88.72 74.14
N ASN A 523 89.84 -90.03 74.33
CA ASN A 523 89.02 -90.86 73.44
C ASN A 523 87.56 -90.36 73.32
N GLU A 524 86.94 -89.96 74.44
CA GLU A 524 85.57 -89.41 74.45
C GLU A 524 85.48 -88.07 73.68
N ARG A 525 86.56 -87.28 73.64
CA ARG A 525 86.64 -86.07 72.79
C ARG A 525 86.91 -86.40 71.32
N ASP A 526 87.73 -87.40 71.01
CA ASP A 526 88.01 -87.80 69.63
C ASP A 526 86.78 -88.41 68.94
N GLU A 527 85.94 -89.18 69.66
CA GLU A 527 84.63 -89.60 69.16
C GLU A 527 83.68 -88.40 68.96
N ARG A 528 83.73 -87.41 69.87
CA ARG A 528 82.94 -86.17 69.73
C ARG A 528 83.36 -85.36 68.50
N ILE A 529 84.65 -85.26 68.21
CA ILE A 529 85.20 -84.59 67.03
C ILE A 529 84.73 -85.30 65.76
N LYS A 530 84.94 -86.62 65.63
CA LYS A 530 84.51 -87.40 64.45
C LYS A 530 83.01 -87.27 64.17
N LYS A 531 82.19 -87.20 65.23
CA LYS A 531 80.74 -86.98 65.07
C LYS A 531 80.41 -85.58 64.54
N LEU A 532 81.13 -84.55 64.98
CA LEU A 532 80.97 -83.19 64.47
C LEU A 532 81.48 -83.04 63.03
N GLU A 533 82.60 -83.68 62.68
CA GLU A 533 83.14 -83.72 61.32
C GLU A 533 82.12 -84.33 60.33
N LEU A 534 81.50 -85.45 60.71
CA LEU A 534 80.47 -86.10 59.89
C LEU A 534 79.23 -85.19 59.68
N GLN A 535 78.76 -84.54 60.75
CA GLN A 535 77.63 -83.60 60.68
C GLN A 535 77.97 -82.35 59.85
N ASN A 536 79.22 -81.89 59.87
CA ASN A 536 79.66 -80.77 59.04
C ASN A 536 79.70 -81.15 57.55
N ALA A 537 80.21 -82.34 57.21
CA ALA A 537 80.21 -82.84 55.83
C ALA A 537 78.79 -83.05 55.27
N GLU A 538 77.84 -83.51 56.09
CA GLU A 538 76.41 -83.59 55.72
C GLU A 538 75.80 -82.20 55.48
N SER A 539 76.20 -81.21 56.30
CA SER A 539 75.75 -79.82 56.19
C SER A 539 76.33 -79.10 54.97
N GLU A 540 77.59 -79.37 54.59
CA GLU A 540 78.21 -78.85 53.37
C GLU A 540 77.56 -79.46 52.12
N SER A 541 77.34 -80.78 52.12
CA SER A 541 76.71 -81.51 51.00
C SER A 541 75.29 -81.00 50.71
N THR A 542 74.47 -80.84 51.75
CA THR A 542 73.10 -80.29 51.63
C THR A 542 73.11 -78.81 51.23
N SER A 543 74.04 -78.01 51.74
CA SER A 543 74.20 -76.61 51.31
C SER A 543 74.55 -76.49 49.83
N ASN A 544 75.47 -77.32 49.33
CA ASN A 544 75.87 -77.35 47.92
C ASN A 544 74.72 -77.77 46.99
N ALA A 545 73.87 -78.70 47.42
CA ALA A 545 72.66 -79.07 46.68
C ALA A 545 71.68 -77.89 46.55
N ILE A 546 71.48 -77.13 47.64
CA ILE A 546 70.61 -75.93 47.68
C ILE A 546 71.15 -74.84 46.76
N TYR A 547 72.46 -74.55 46.79
CA TYR A 547 73.06 -73.57 45.85
C TYR A 547 72.85 -73.97 44.38
N GLY A 548 72.98 -75.27 44.06
CA GLY A 548 72.69 -75.81 42.74
C GLY A 548 71.20 -75.79 42.34
N GLU A 549 70.27 -75.59 43.27
CA GLU A 549 68.85 -75.31 42.97
C GLU A 549 68.58 -73.81 42.79
N ILE A 550 69.18 -72.97 43.63
CA ILE A 550 69.10 -71.50 43.52
C ILE A 550 69.64 -71.03 42.16
N GLU A 551 70.78 -71.55 41.70
CA GLU A 551 71.36 -71.17 40.40
C GLU A 551 70.44 -71.53 39.22
N ARG A 552 69.80 -72.70 39.27
CA ARG A 552 68.81 -73.14 38.26
C ARG A 552 67.56 -72.25 38.27
N LEU A 553 67.08 -71.86 39.45
CA LEU A 553 65.94 -70.95 39.58
C LEU A 553 66.28 -69.53 39.11
N SER A 554 67.48 -69.00 39.42
CA SER A 554 67.93 -67.67 38.95
C SER A 554 67.91 -67.59 37.42
N LYS A 555 68.51 -68.57 36.75
CA LYS A 555 68.53 -68.64 35.27
C LYS A 555 67.12 -68.77 34.67
N ALA A 556 66.21 -69.48 35.34
CA ALA A 556 64.81 -69.56 34.90
C ALA A 556 64.07 -68.22 35.07
N TRP A 557 64.37 -67.45 36.12
CA TRP A 557 63.83 -66.12 36.36
C TRP A 557 64.39 -65.07 35.40
N GLU A 558 65.70 -65.07 35.14
CA GLU A 558 66.34 -64.18 34.16
C GLU A 558 65.73 -64.33 32.76
N VAL A 559 65.53 -65.58 32.30
CA VAL A 559 64.89 -65.87 31.01
C VAL A 559 63.41 -65.46 30.98
N LEU A 560 62.71 -65.55 32.12
CA LEU A 560 61.32 -65.11 32.22
C LEU A 560 61.20 -63.57 32.23
N ASP A 561 62.11 -62.88 32.90
CA ASP A 561 62.11 -61.42 33.00
C ASP A 561 62.41 -60.76 31.65
N GLU A 562 63.41 -61.25 30.91
CA GLU A 562 63.71 -60.76 29.56
C GLU A 562 62.54 -61.04 28.57
N GLN A 563 61.83 -62.17 28.75
CA GLN A 563 60.59 -62.46 28.02
C GLN A 563 59.39 -61.61 28.43
N ASN A 564 59.38 -61.01 29.61
CA ASN A 564 58.35 -60.05 30.02
C ASN A 564 58.70 -58.65 29.54
N ARG A 565 59.97 -58.26 29.68
CA ARG A 565 60.52 -56.97 29.25
C ARG A 565 60.33 -56.73 27.75
N SER A 566 60.63 -57.72 26.92
CA SER A 566 60.38 -57.65 25.47
C SER A 566 58.90 -57.44 25.14
N LYS A 567 57.98 -58.17 25.80
CA LYS A 567 56.53 -57.99 25.62
C LYS A 567 56.05 -56.60 26.08
N ILE A 568 56.62 -56.06 27.16
CA ILE A 568 56.28 -54.70 27.64
C ILE A 568 56.66 -53.65 26.59
N PHE A 569 57.84 -53.75 25.97
CA PHE A 569 58.23 -52.86 24.87
C PHE A 569 57.36 -53.03 23.60
N ASP A 570 56.94 -54.25 23.26
CA ASP A 570 56.01 -54.48 22.15
C ASP A 570 54.63 -53.84 22.41
N LEU A 571 54.19 -53.77 23.67
CA LEU A 571 52.93 -53.15 24.08
C LEU A 571 53.01 -51.62 24.11
N GLU A 572 54.08 -51.05 24.67
CA GLU A 572 54.35 -49.60 24.63
C GLU A 572 54.34 -49.11 23.16
N GLN A 573 55.00 -49.85 22.27
CA GLN A 573 54.98 -49.57 20.83
C GLN A 573 53.60 -49.70 20.18
N LEU A 574 52.69 -50.53 20.69
CA LEU A 574 51.32 -50.66 20.17
C LEU A 574 50.44 -49.48 20.63
N GLU A 575 50.54 -49.09 21.90
CA GLU A 575 49.86 -47.91 22.44
C GLU A 575 50.33 -46.62 21.76
N GLU A 576 51.64 -46.48 21.49
CA GLU A 576 52.18 -45.35 20.75
C GLU A 576 51.62 -45.29 19.32
N LYS A 577 51.47 -46.44 18.64
CA LYS A 577 50.89 -46.52 17.29
C LYS A 577 49.39 -46.18 17.29
N VAL A 578 48.63 -46.60 18.29
CA VAL A 578 47.20 -46.26 18.43
C VAL A 578 47.01 -44.77 18.76
N THR A 579 47.81 -44.21 19.66
CA THR A 579 47.74 -42.78 20.02
C THR A 579 48.14 -41.88 18.86
N ARG A 580 49.22 -42.21 18.11
CA ARG A 580 49.58 -41.50 16.86
C ARG A 580 48.39 -41.43 15.89
N LEU A 581 47.79 -42.58 15.54
CA LEU A 581 46.61 -42.66 14.66
C LEU A 581 45.41 -41.86 15.18
N MET A 582 45.18 -41.84 16.50
CA MET A 582 44.16 -40.99 17.12
C MET A 582 44.45 -39.48 16.93
N THR A 583 45.70 -39.04 17.04
CA THR A 583 46.04 -37.62 16.75
C THR A 583 45.92 -37.28 15.26
N GLU A 584 46.23 -38.21 14.37
CA GLU A 584 46.15 -38.00 12.92
C GLU A 584 44.69 -37.93 12.45
N LYS A 585 43.82 -38.80 12.97
CA LYS A 585 42.37 -38.67 12.81
C LYS A 585 41.87 -37.31 13.33
N ALA A 586 42.28 -36.87 14.53
CA ALA A 586 41.86 -35.57 15.06
C ALA A 586 42.33 -34.39 14.19
N LYS A 587 43.55 -34.46 13.62
CA LYS A 587 44.06 -33.48 12.64
C LYS A 587 43.26 -33.50 11.34
N ALA A 588 42.83 -34.67 10.86
CA ALA A 588 41.99 -34.82 9.67
C ALA A 588 40.57 -34.28 9.89
N ASP A 589 39.92 -34.63 11.02
CA ASP A 589 38.61 -34.10 11.42
C ASP A 589 38.62 -32.57 11.48
N ASN A 590 39.62 -31.96 12.13
CA ASN A 590 39.75 -30.51 12.22
C ASN A 590 39.93 -29.85 10.84
N LYS A 591 40.71 -30.45 9.93
CA LYS A 591 40.85 -29.97 8.54
C LYS A 591 39.53 -30.09 7.76
N TYR A 592 38.81 -31.20 7.90
CA TYR A 592 37.51 -31.42 7.28
C TYR A 592 36.47 -30.37 7.71
N PHE A 593 36.34 -30.12 9.02
CA PHE A 593 35.41 -29.10 9.53
C PHE A 593 35.85 -27.65 9.24
N ALA A 594 37.14 -27.40 9.01
CA ALA A 594 37.61 -26.10 8.48
C ALA A 594 37.23 -25.93 7.00
N ALA A 595 37.47 -26.94 6.15
CA ALA A 595 37.10 -26.92 4.74
C ALA A 595 35.58 -26.80 4.52
N MET A 596 34.78 -27.50 5.33
CA MET A 596 33.32 -27.42 5.30
C MET A 596 32.82 -25.99 5.58
N ARG A 597 33.30 -25.35 6.66
CA ARG A 597 32.95 -23.95 6.98
C ARG A 597 33.38 -22.96 5.89
N ALA A 598 34.52 -23.19 5.23
CA ALA A 598 34.95 -22.37 4.10
C ALA A 598 34.04 -22.54 2.87
N LYS A 599 33.53 -23.75 2.62
CA LYS A 599 32.55 -24.01 1.55
C LYS A 599 31.19 -23.39 1.85
N ASP A 600 30.74 -23.45 3.09
CA ASP A 600 29.50 -22.83 3.54
C ASP A 600 29.57 -21.29 3.43
N ALA A 601 30.72 -20.68 3.72
CA ALA A 601 30.95 -19.24 3.51
C ALA A 601 30.82 -18.85 2.03
N VAL A 602 31.49 -19.56 1.10
CA VAL A 602 31.39 -19.30 -0.35
C VAL A 602 29.97 -19.50 -0.88
N ASP A 603 29.22 -20.49 -0.36
CA ASP A 603 27.82 -20.68 -0.75
C ASP A 603 26.89 -19.60 -0.15
N ILE A 604 27.20 -19.04 1.02
CA ILE A 604 26.54 -17.84 1.56
C ILE A 604 26.82 -16.62 0.66
N GLU A 605 28.07 -16.38 0.29
CA GLU A 605 28.47 -15.30 -0.63
C GLU A 605 27.70 -15.41 -1.95
N ARG A 606 27.75 -16.58 -2.60
CA ARG A 606 26.99 -16.90 -3.83
C ARG A 606 25.49 -16.64 -3.67
N LYS A 607 24.88 -17.07 -2.57
CA LYS A 607 23.47 -16.82 -2.25
C LYS A 607 23.17 -15.33 -2.01
N THR A 608 24.12 -14.55 -1.45
CA THR A 608 23.95 -13.10 -1.32
C THR A 608 24.06 -12.38 -2.65
N ALA A 609 25.02 -12.73 -3.50
CA ALA A 609 25.18 -12.19 -4.86
C ALA A 609 23.94 -12.49 -5.74
N GLN A 610 23.43 -13.72 -5.68
CA GLN A 610 22.19 -14.10 -6.37
C GLN A 610 20.98 -13.29 -5.87
N ARG A 611 20.88 -13.03 -4.54
CA ARG A 611 19.83 -12.20 -3.95
C ARG A 611 19.96 -10.70 -4.28
N THR A 612 21.16 -10.17 -4.50
CA THR A 612 21.36 -8.80 -4.99
C THR A 612 21.01 -8.69 -6.47
N HIS A 613 21.42 -9.65 -7.29
CA HIS A 613 21.00 -9.72 -8.70
C HIS A 613 19.47 -9.82 -8.82
N GLU A 614 18.81 -10.71 -8.07
CA GLU A 614 17.34 -10.79 -8.09
C GLU A 614 16.67 -9.45 -7.75
N LYS A 615 17.23 -8.65 -6.83
CA LYS A 615 16.72 -7.32 -6.50
C LYS A 615 16.92 -6.34 -7.65
N GLN A 616 18.11 -6.34 -8.27
CA GLN A 616 18.44 -5.47 -9.41
C GLN A 616 17.57 -5.78 -10.63
N SER A 617 17.42 -7.07 -10.97
CA SER A 617 16.52 -7.53 -12.04
C SER A 617 15.06 -7.10 -11.76
N LYS A 618 14.55 -7.32 -10.54
CA LYS A 618 13.21 -6.86 -10.12
C LYS A 618 13.06 -5.34 -10.03
N THR A 619 14.14 -4.55 -10.06
CA THR A 619 14.05 -3.09 -10.28
C THR A 619 14.03 -2.71 -11.76
N ILE A 620 14.79 -3.41 -12.61
CA ILE A 620 14.75 -3.22 -14.07
C ILE A 620 13.37 -3.59 -14.64
N GLU A 621 12.75 -4.68 -14.17
CA GLU A 621 11.36 -5.06 -14.52
C GLU A 621 10.33 -3.96 -14.21
N LYS A 622 10.48 -3.26 -13.08
CA LYS A 622 9.59 -2.12 -12.74
C LYS A 622 9.84 -0.91 -13.62
N LEU A 623 11.09 -0.65 -13.99
CA LEU A 623 11.43 0.44 -14.90
C LEU A 623 10.83 0.16 -16.29
N LEU A 624 10.98 -1.07 -16.82
CA LEU A 624 10.28 -1.53 -18.03
C LEU A 624 8.75 -1.35 -17.95
N GLU A 625 8.15 -1.65 -16.80
CA GLU A 625 6.70 -1.51 -16.65
C GLU A 625 6.26 -0.04 -16.57
N SER A 626 7.04 0.83 -15.91
CA SER A 626 6.79 2.28 -15.96
C SER A 626 7.03 2.88 -17.35
N GLU A 627 8.01 2.37 -18.09
CA GLU A 627 8.32 2.76 -19.47
C GLU A 627 7.16 2.41 -20.41
N LYS A 628 6.60 1.20 -20.31
CA LYS A 628 5.39 0.82 -21.07
C LYS A 628 4.19 1.71 -20.73
N GLN A 629 4.05 2.12 -19.47
CA GLN A 629 2.95 3.01 -19.06
C GLN A 629 3.13 4.42 -19.64
N LEU A 630 4.36 4.94 -19.69
CA LEU A 630 4.68 6.20 -20.39
C LEU A 630 4.49 6.08 -21.90
N GLN A 631 4.94 5.00 -22.55
CA GLN A 631 4.69 4.71 -23.96
C GLN A 631 3.18 4.60 -24.27
N HIS A 632 2.39 4.04 -23.35
CA HIS A 632 0.94 3.97 -23.49
C HIS A 632 0.28 5.35 -23.36
N GLN A 633 0.75 6.21 -22.45
CA GLN A 633 0.30 7.60 -22.33
C GLN A 633 0.65 8.42 -23.57
N ILE A 634 1.88 8.29 -24.09
CA ILE A 634 2.30 8.88 -25.37
C ILE A 634 1.35 8.43 -26.49
N SER A 635 1.09 7.12 -26.61
CA SER A 635 0.17 6.57 -27.62
C SER A 635 -1.29 7.03 -27.45
N ILE A 636 -1.72 7.42 -26.24
CA ILE A 636 -3.02 8.06 -26.01
C ILE A 636 -2.98 9.50 -26.51
N HIS A 637 -1.97 10.29 -26.12
CA HIS A 637 -1.83 11.68 -26.54
C HIS A 637 -1.60 11.84 -28.05
N GLU A 638 -0.92 10.90 -28.72
CA GLU A 638 -0.84 10.82 -30.18
C GLU A 638 -2.24 10.64 -30.82
N ARG A 639 -3.08 9.76 -30.25
CA ARG A 639 -4.47 9.59 -30.71
C ARG A 639 -5.33 10.81 -30.42
N GLU A 640 -5.12 11.49 -29.31
CA GLU A 640 -5.78 12.75 -29.00
C GLU A 640 -5.36 13.86 -29.97
N LEU A 641 -4.07 13.99 -30.31
CA LEU A 641 -3.56 14.92 -31.33
C LEU A 641 -4.14 14.64 -32.72
N VAL A 642 -4.32 13.36 -33.10
CA VAL A 642 -5.04 13.00 -34.34
C VAL A 642 -6.52 13.42 -34.27
N VAL A 643 -7.18 13.24 -33.13
CA VAL A 643 -8.57 13.70 -32.92
C VAL A 643 -8.67 15.24 -32.92
N TYR A 644 -7.69 15.96 -32.39
CA TYR A 644 -7.66 17.42 -32.46
C TYR A 644 -7.39 17.92 -33.88
N SER A 645 -6.38 17.40 -34.59
CA SER A 645 -6.10 17.81 -35.98
C SER A 645 -7.25 17.50 -36.95
N THR A 646 -8.01 16.42 -36.73
CA THR A 646 -9.23 16.14 -37.52
C THR A 646 -10.41 17.05 -37.14
N LYS A 647 -10.52 17.50 -35.89
CA LYS A 647 -11.44 18.59 -35.51
C LYS A 647 -11.03 19.93 -36.13
N THR A 648 -9.74 20.27 -36.16
CA THR A 648 -9.23 21.50 -36.80
C THR A 648 -9.59 21.51 -38.27
N LYS A 649 -9.32 20.43 -39.01
CA LYS A 649 -9.73 20.28 -40.42
C LYS A 649 -11.24 20.39 -40.63
N ALA A 650 -12.04 19.74 -39.77
CA ALA A 650 -13.50 19.87 -39.83
C ALA A 650 -14.02 21.28 -39.46
N LEU A 651 -13.22 22.12 -38.81
CA LEU A 651 -13.49 23.54 -38.60
C LEU A 651 -13.01 24.39 -39.79
N GLU A 652 -11.85 24.10 -40.37
CA GLU A 652 -11.35 24.72 -41.61
C GLU A 652 -12.34 24.49 -42.78
N ASP A 653 -12.78 23.25 -43.00
CA ASP A 653 -13.80 22.87 -43.99
C ASP A 653 -15.13 23.63 -43.76
N ARG A 654 -15.51 23.83 -42.49
CA ARG A 654 -16.71 24.59 -42.10
C ARG A 654 -16.55 26.09 -42.29
N VAL A 655 -15.39 26.67 -42.00
CA VAL A 655 -15.11 28.08 -42.28
C VAL A 655 -15.25 28.29 -43.78
N PHE A 656 -14.58 27.49 -44.60
CA PHE A 656 -14.66 27.54 -46.06
C PHE A 656 -16.09 27.35 -46.60
N SER A 657 -16.90 26.45 -46.02
CA SER A 657 -18.31 26.33 -46.40
C SER A 657 -19.12 27.57 -46.02
N THR A 658 -18.92 28.13 -44.82
CA THR A 658 -19.62 29.35 -44.39
C THR A 658 -19.17 30.61 -45.13
N GLU A 659 -17.92 30.72 -45.57
CA GLU A 659 -17.45 31.81 -46.45
C GLU A 659 -18.11 31.74 -47.82
N ARG A 660 -18.30 30.52 -48.36
CA ARG A 660 -19.04 30.27 -49.60
C ARG A 660 -20.53 30.57 -49.47
N GLU A 661 -21.14 30.29 -48.31
CA GLU A 661 -22.52 30.68 -48.00
C GLU A 661 -22.65 32.19 -47.81
N LEU A 662 -21.70 32.83 -47.11
CA LEU A 662 -21.66 34.28 -46.88
C LEU A 662 -21.51 35.06 -48.20
N SER A 663 -20.63 34.61 -49.10
CA SER A 663 -20.45 35.23 -50.43
C SER A 663 -21.68 35.04 -51.32
N SER A 664 -22.36 33.89 -51.26
CA SER A 664 -23.68 33.68 -51.88
C SER A 664 -24.74 34.63 -51.31
N ALA A 665 -24.81 34.76 -49.98
CA ALA A 665 -25.76 35.63 -49.29
C ALA A 665 -25.49 37.13 -49.54
N ARG A 666 -24.21 37.55 -49.66
CA ARG A 666 -23.83 38.90 -50.10
C ARG A 666 -24.36 39.19 -51.51
N LEU A 667 -24.17 38.27 -52.46
CA LEU A 667 -24.59 38.44 -53.85
C LEU A 667 -26.12 38.54 -54.00
N LEU A 668 -26.87 37.70 -53.28
CA LEU A 668 -28.33 37.83 -53.13
C LEU A 668 -28.75 39.13 -52.41
N GLY A 669 -27.94 39.56 -51.43
CA GLY A 669 -28.11 40.83 -50.73
C GLY A 669 -28.02 42.02 -51.66
N ASP A 670 -26.98 42.11 -52.50
CA ASP A 670 -26.80 43.18 -53.47
C ASP A 670 -27.85 43.16 -54.59
N GLU A 671 -28.30 41.98 -55.02
CA GLU A 671 -29.43 41.88 -55.94
C GLU A 671 -30.73 42.41 -55.30
N SER A 672 -31.00 42.06 -54.03
CA SER A 672 -32.14 42.61 -53.28
C SER A 672 -32.04 44.13 -53.09
N LYS A 673 -30.82 44.66 -52.92
CA LYS A 673 -30.51 46.09 -52.76
C LYS A 673 -30.74 46.86 -54.08
N ARG A 674 -30.36 46.28 -55.23
CA ARG A 674 -30.72 46.79 -56.57
C ARG A 674 -32.23 46.82 -56.76
N ARG A 675 -32.93 45.72 -56.48
CA ARG A 675 -34.41 45.65 -56.58
C ARG A 675 -35.09 46.69 -55.68
N LEU A 676 -34.56 46.92 -54.47
CA LEU A 676 -35.04 47.98 -53.56
C LEU A 676 -34.80 49.39 -54.10
N MET A 677 -33.62 49.68 -54.66
CA MET A 677 -33.37 50.97 -55.34
C MET A 677 -34.30 51.18 -56.54
N GLU A 678 -34.53 50.14 -57.35
CA GLU A 678 -35.40 50.20 -58.52
C GLU A 678 -36.88 50.40 -58.15
N VAL A 679 -37.35 49.75 -57.08
CA VAL A 679 -38.68 49.98 -56.51
C VAL A 679 -38.79 51.38 -55.91
N SER A 680 -37.77 51.84 -55.18
CA SER A 680 -37.74 53.19 -54.58
C SER A 680 -37.74 54.30 -55.64
N ALA A 681 -37.01 54.10 -56.75
CA ALA A 681 -37.06 55.00 -57.91
C ALA A 681 -38.47 55.10 -58.50
N LYS A 682 -39.14 53.96 -58.74
CA LYS A 682 -40.53 53.91 -59.22
C LYS A 682 -41.54 54.49 -58.21
N LEU A 683 -41.24 54.41 -56.91
CA LEU A 683 -42.06 55.00 -55.85
C LEU A 683 -41.89 56.53 -55.80
N ASN A 684 -40.66 57.03 -55.95
CA ASN A 684 -40.37 58.46 -56.08
C ASN A 684 -40.93 59.06 -57.37
N GLU A 685 -40.85 58.34 -58.49
CA GLU A 685 -41.48 58.70 -59.77
C GLU A 685 -43.01 58.82 -59.60
N ARG A 686 -43.65 57.81 -58.99
CA ARG A 686 -45.08 57.90 -58.64
C ARG A 686 -45.40 59.02 -57.65
N HIS A 687 -44.49 59.37 -56.74
CA HIS A 687 -44.67 60.53 -55.85
C HIS A 687 -44.61 61.85 -56.63
N SER A 688 -43.65 62.03 -57.54
CA SER A 688 -43.61 63.20 -58.44
C SER A 688 -44.90 63.29 -59.23
N MET A 689 -45.34 62.22 -59.88
CA MET A 689 -46.60 62.20 -60.62
C MET A 689 -47.81 62.54 -59.73
N TYR A 690 -47.82 62.11 -58.46
CA TYR A 690 -48.87 62.48 -57.50
C TYR A 690 -48.81 63.95 -57.08
N GLU A 691 -47.62 64.55 -56.98
CA GLU A 691 -47.47 65.98 -56.68
C GLU A 691 -47.78 66.86 -57.89
N ASP A 692 -47.40 66.43 -59.10
CA ASP A 692 -47.79 67.03 -60.38
C ASP A 692 -49.31 66.95 -60.60
N GLU A 693 -49.94 65.79 -60.36
CA GLU A 693 -51.40 65.62 -60.40
C GLU A 693 -52.09 66.49 -59.33
N ARG A 694 -51.51 66.60 -58.13
CA ARG A 694 -52.02 67.48 -57.06
C ARG A 694 -51.83 68.96 -57.37
N ALA A 695 -50.80 69.34 -58.11
CA ALA A 695 -50.59 70.71 -58.59
C ALA A 695 -51.54 71.04 -59.75
N ALA A 696 -51.72 70.11 -60.70
CA ALA A 696 -52.72 70.20 -61.76
C ALA A 696 -54.14 70.28 -61.17
N LYS A 697 -54.45 69.49 -60.15
CA LYS A 697 -55.73 69.56 -59.42
C LYS A 697 -55.93 70.91 -58.75
N ARG A 698 -54.91 71.50 -58.10
CA ARG A 698 -55.01 72.87 -57.55
C ARG A 698 -55.28 73.90 -58.65
N ARG A 699 -54.59 73.83 -59.79
CA ARG A 699 -54.86 74.70 -60.95
C ARG A 699 -56.29 74.52 -61.46
N LEU A 700 -56.78 73.29 -61.57
CA LEU A 700 -58.16 72.98 -61.97
C LEU A 700 -59.20 73.39 -60.92
N GLU A 701 -58.84 73.44 -59.63
CA GLU A 701 -59.67 73.96 -58.54
C GLU A 701 -59.71 75.50 -58.56
N GLU A 702 -58.58 76.17 -58.80
CA GLU A 702 -58.48 77.62 -59.03
C GLU A 702 -59.23 78.05 -60.31
N ASP A 703 -59.11 77.29 -61.40
CA ASP A 703 -59.87 77.52 -62.62
C ASP A 703 -61.36 77.17 -62.44
N ASN A 704 -61.70 76.19 -61.59
CA ASN A 704 -63.08 75.97 -61.16
C ASN A 704 -63.63 77.14 -60.33
N THR A 705 -62.85 77.82 -59.49
CA THR A 705 -63.35 79.00 -58.76
C THR A 705 -63.55 80.20 -59.68
N LYS A 706 -62.68 80.40 -60.68
CA LYS A 706 -62.89 81.37 -61.78
C LYS A 706 -64.17 81.03 -62.55
N LEU A 707 -64.26 79.82 -63.11
CA LEU A 707 -65.44 79.35 -63.85
C LEU A 707 -66.73 79.38 -63.02
N ARG A 708 -66.68 79.14 -61.70
CA ARG A 708 -67.85 79.31 -60.81
C ARG A 708 -68.25 80.78 -60.63
N SER A 709 -67.29 81.72 -60.66
CA SER A 709 -67.60 83.16 -60.66
C SER A 709 -68.18 83.62 -62.00
N ASP A 710 -67.76 83.03 -63.12
CA ASP A 710 -68.32 83.28 -64.45
C ASP A 710 -69.72 82.64 -64.61
N MET A 711 -69.92 81.43 -64.09
CA MET A 711 -71.21 80.72 -64.07
C MET A 711 -72.28 81.44 -63.23
N GLN A 712 -71.92 82.38 -62.34
CA GLN A 712 -72.90 83.23 -61.64
C GLN A 712 -73.55 84.30 -62.55
N ARG A 713 -73.24 84.34 -63.87
CA ARG A 713 -73.73 85.37 -64.80
C ARG A 713 -74.64 84.88 -65.95
N ILE A 714 -75.07 83.62 -65.99
CA ILE A 714 -75.90 83.07 -67.09
C ILE A 714 -77.06 82.18 -66.54
N PRO A 715 -78.31 82.30 -67.03
CA PRO A 715 -79.46 81.56 -66.49
C PRO A 715 -79.85 80.26 -67.23
N THR A 716 -80.14 79.21 -66.43
CA THR A 716 -81.13 78.11 -66.63
C THR A 716 -81.28 77.41 -68.00
N ASN A 717 -80.90 76.11 -68.07
CA ASN A 717 -81.80 74.94 -68.33
C ASN A 717 -81.04 73.67 -68.77
N GLY A 718 -81.57 72.47 -68.45
CA GLY A 718 -81.19 71.19 -69.10
C GLY A 718 -80.63 70.09 -68.17
N PRO A 719 -80.83 68.76 -68.43
CA PRO A 719 -80.77 67.75 -67.36
C PRO A 719 -80.03 66.41 -67.65
N VAL A 720 -79.99 65.52 -66.63
CA VAL A 720 -79.72 64.06 -66.65
C VAL A 720 -78.28 63.57 -66.94
N SER A 721 -77.68 62.80 -66.01
CA SER A 721 -77.32 61.37 -66.21
C SER A 721 -76.76 60.71 -64.93
N SER A 722 -76.72 59.37 -64.92
CA SER A 722 -76.32 58.49 -63.81
C SER A 722 -75.29 57.44 -64.26
N GLY A 723 -74.33 57.03 -63.41
CA GLY A 723 -73.41 55.93 -63.76
C GLY A 723 -72.52 55.41 -62.63
N ALA A 724 -72.61 54.10 -62.38
CA ALA A 724 -71.87 53.24 -61.43
C ALA A 724 -70.34 53.51 -61.31
N MET A 725 -69.68 53.25 -60.17
CA MET A 725 -69.41 51.88 -59.69
C MET A 725 -69.17 51.72 -58.17
N ASN A 726 -69.71 50.62 -57.62
CA ASN A 726 -69.20 49.96 -56.42
C ASN A 726 -68.36 48.75 -56.83
N GLY A 727 -67.20 48.53 -56.17
CA GLY A 727 -66.37 47.34 -56.40
C GLY A 727 -65.07 47.34 -55.59
N ILE A 728 -64.51 46.14 -55.38
CA ILE A 728 -63.26 45.87 -54.64
C ILE A 728 -63.37 46.05 -53.11
N HIS A 729 -63.91 45.03 -52.42
CA HIS A 729 -63.56 44.75 -51.01
C HIS A 729 -63.82 43.28 -50.61
N THR A 730 -64.82 42.62 -51.20
CA THR A 730 -65.32 41.28 -50.84
C THR A 730 -64.34 40.10 -50.96
N ALA A 731 -63.31 40.19 -51.81
CA ALA A 731 -62.41 39.06 -52.09
C ALA A 731 -61.46 38.70 -50.92
N LYS A 732 -61.14 39.64 -50.02
CA LYS A 732 -60.15 39.43 -48.96
C LYS A 732 -60.75 38.82 -47.69
N GLU A 733 -62.01 39.12 -47.45
CA GLU A 733 -62.78 38.68 -46.27
C GLU A 733 -63.20 37.21 -46.39
N GLU A 734 -63.56 36.79 -47.61
CA GLU A 734 -63.97 35.42 -47.92
C GLU A 734 -62.82 34.39 -47.75
N ASN A 735 -61.58 34.77 -48.06
CA ASN A 735 -60.42 33.88 -47.86
C ASN A 735 -60.05 33.70 -46.39
N LEU A 736 -60.12 34.74 -45.57
CA LEU A 736 -59.86 34.65 -44.13
C LEU A 736 -60.90 33.77 -43.41
N GLN A 737 -62.14 33.75 -43.90
CA GLN A 737 -63.18 32.83 -43.41
C GLN A 737 -62.85 31.36 -43.76
N ARG A 738 -62.32 31.09 -44.96
CA ARG A 738 -61.90 29.74 -45.37
C ARG A 738 -60.74 29.19 -44.52
N GLU A 739 -59.72 30.00 -44.22
CA GLU A 739 -58.61 29.58 -43.35
C GLU A 739 -59.08 29.30 -41.91
N ARG A 740 -59.92 30.19 -41.35
CA ARG A 740 -60.54 30.00 -40.02
C ARG A 740 -61.28 28.66 -39.95
N ASP A 741 -62.07 28.33 -40.96
CA ASP A 741 -62.94 27.15 -40.94
C ASP A 741 -62.16 25.83 -41.18
N GLN A 742 -61.03 25.88 -41.89
CA GLN A 742 -60.07 24.76 -41.96
C GLN A 742 -59.40 24.50 -40.61
N LEU A 743 -58.96 25.55 -39.90
CA LEU A 743 -58.33 25.40 -38.58
C LEU A 743 -59.30 24.86 -37.52
N PHE A 744 -60.58 25.27 -37.57
CA PHE A 744 -61.63 24.76 -36.67
C PHE A 744 -62.04 23.30 -36.95
N PHE A 745 -61.68 22.72 -38.11
CA PHE A 745 -61.93 21.31 -38.41
C PHE A 745 -61.01 20.36 -37.62
N LEU A 746 -59.73 20.72 -37.45
CA LEU A 746 -58.71 19.90 -36.77
C LEU A 746 -58.95 19.71 -35.26
N LEU A 747 -59.66 20.65 -34.64
CA LEU A 747 -59.83 20.74 -33.18
C LEU A 747 -61.04 19.97 -32.63
N ARG A 748 -61.99 19.57 -33.47
CA ARG A 748 -63.24 18.89 -33.07
C ARG A 748 -63.05 17.40 -32.80
N CYS A 749 -63.90 16.83 -31.95
CA CYS A 749 -63.98 15.39 -31.74
C CYS A 749 -64.48 14.67 -33.01
N SER A 750 -63.75 13.64 -33.47
CA SER A 750 -64.04 12.90 -34.71
C SER A 750 -65.38 12.15 -34.69
N THR A 751 -65.88 11.80 -33.51
CA THR A 751 -67.08 10.96 -33.34
C THR A 751 -68.37 11.78 -33.20
N CYS A 752 -68.33 12.91 -32.48
CA CYS A 752 -69.52 13.73 -32.19
C CYS A 752 -69.54 15.13 -32.83
N LYS A 753 -68.42 15.59 -33.42
CA LYS A 753 -68.24 16.84 -34.20
C LYS A 753 -68.62 18.19 -33.54
N ASN A 754 -69.25 18.21 -32.38
CA ASN A 754 -69.77 19.43 -31.74
C ASN A 754 -68.86 20.02 -30.66
N GLU A 755 -67.95 19.25 -30.07
CA GLU A 755 -67.08 19.70 -28.97
C GLU A 755 -65.58 19.57 -29.26
N LEU A 756 -64.79 20.36 -28.52
CA LEU A 756 -63.33 20.39 -28.54
C LEU A 756 -62.75 19.27 -27.65
N LYS A 757 -61.59 18.73 -28.02
CA LYS A 757 -60.91 17.67 -27.25
C LYS A 757 -60.44 18.20 -25.89
N SER A 758 -60.96 17.65 -24.79
CA SER A 758 -60.70 18.15 -23.42
C SER A 758 -59.83 17.27 -22.53
N HIS A 759 -59.68 15.97 -22.81
CA HIS A 759 -58.90 15.03 -21.99
C HIS A 759 -58.16 14.00 -22.88
N CYS A 760 -56.97 13.57 -22.44
CA CYS A 760 -56.25 12.42 -22.97
C CYS A 760 -56.32 11.26 -21.95
N ILE A 761 -56.89 10.12 -22.34
CA ILE A 761 -56.99 8.94 -21.47
C ILE A 761 -55.67 8.16 -21.53
N THR A 762 -54.79 8.37 -20.55
CA THR A 762 -53.71 7.43 -20.28
C THR A 762 -54.29 6.15 -19.70
N ARG A 763 -54.22 5.05 -20.46
CA ARG A 763 -54.66 3.71 -20.02
C ARG A 763 -53.97 3.35 -18.71
N SER A 764 -54.74 2.85 -17.74
CA SER A 764 -54.23 2.51 -16.41
C SER A 764 -53.14 1.44 -16.47
N SER A 765 -52.04 1.70 -15.75
CA SER A 765 -50.94 0.76 -15.58
C SER A 765 -51.34 -0.36 -14.63
N VAL A 766 -51.85 -1.46 -15.20
CA VAL A 766 -51.75 -2.77 -14.55
C VAL A 766 -50.26 -3.02 -14.32
N LEU A 767 -49.88 -3.32 -13.07
CA LEU A 767 -48.49 -3.65 -12.70
C LEU A 767 -48.11 -5.02 -13.30
N TYR A 768 -47.71 -5.01 -14.56
CA TYR A 768 -47.05 -6.14 -15.20
C TYR A 768 -45.65 -6.30 -14.60
N THR A 769 -45.49 -7.22 -13.65
CA THR A 769 -44.16 -7.69 -13.25
C THR A 769 -43.49 -8.33 -14.46
N MET A 770 -42.24 -7.94 -14.73
CA MET A 770 -41.48 -8.47 -15.85
C MET A 770 -40.49 -9.52 -15.36
N LYS A 771 -40.36 -10.60 -16.13
CA LYS A 771 -39.44 -11.71 -15.83
C LYS A 771 -38.04 -11.39 -16.33
N TYR A 772 -37.07 -11.53 -15.44
CA TYR A 772 -35.66 -11.33 -15.73
C TYR A 772 -34.85 -12.57 -15.32
N LEU A 773 -33.81 -12.88 -16.08
CA LEU A 773 -32.80 -13.87 -15.75
C LEU A 773 -31.57 -13.15 -15.19
N LEU A 774 -31.25 -13.40 -13.93
CA LEU A 774 -29.98 -13.00 -13.34
C LEU A 774 -28.95 -14.07 -13.69
N VAL A 775 -27.95 -13.75 -14.52
CA VAL A 775 -26.85 -14.67 -14.84
C VAL A 775 -25.70 -14.39 -13.88
N PHE A 776 -25.24 -15.40 -13.14
CA PHE A 776 -24.24 -15.24 -12.09
C PHE A 776 -22.80 -15.55 -12.54
N SER A 777 -21.84 -15.08 -11.74
CA SER A 777 -20.49 -15.61 -11.69
C SER A 777 -20.50 -17.07 -11.25
N GLN A 778 -19.64 -17.89 -11.83
CA GLN A 778 -19.37 -19.24 -11.34
C GLN A 778 -18.23 -19.20 -10.30
N SER A 779 -18.38 -18.31 -9.32
CA SER A 779 -17.55 -18.15 -8.11
C SER A 779 -18.47 -17.81 -6.93
N LEU A 780 -18.04 -18.14 -5.70
CA LEU A 780 -18.69 -17.73 -4.44
C LEU A 780 -20.20 -18.02 -4.40
N PHE A 781 -20.60 -19.26 -4.68
CA PHE A 781 -22.00 -19.69 -4.84
C PHE A 781 -22.90 -19.30 -3.65
N ASP A 782 -22.48 -19.63 -2.42
CA ASP A 782 -23.14 -19.32 -1.14
C ASP A 782 -23.39 -17.82 -0.88
N PHE A 783 -22.69 -16.94 -1.57
CA PHE A 783 -22.75 -15.49 -1.37
C PHE A 783 -23.80 -14.82 -2.27
N ARG A 784 -24.32 -15.52 -3.28
CA ARG A 784 -25.18 -14.96 -4.34
C ARG A 784 -26.49 -14.39 -3.81
N LEU A 785 -27.24 -15.16 -3.01
CA LEU A 785 -28.51 -14.71 -2.43
C LEU A 785 -28.28 -13.62 -1.37
N ALA A 786 -27.28 -13.80 -0.52
CA ALA A 786 -26.93 -12.84 0.52
C ALA A 786 -26.49 -11.46 -0.04
N GLU A 787 -25.76 -11.42 -1.17
CA GLU A 787 -25.55 -10.17 -1.91
C GLU A 787 -26.88 -9.65 -2.50
N LEU A 788 -27.60 -10.48 -3.25
CA LEU A 788 -28.82 -10.10 -3.97
C LEU A 788 -29.84 -9.42 -3.06
N ASP A 789 -30.25 -10.07 -1.98
CA ASP A 789 -31.30 -9.57 -1.07
C ASP A 789 -30.84 -8.31 -0.32
N SER A 790 -29.53 -8.20 -0.05
CA SER A 790 -28.95 -7.01 0.57
C SER A 790 -28.94 -5.81 -0.39
N VAL A 791 -28.60 -6.01 -1.67
CA VAL A 791 -28.67 -4.97 -2.69
C VAL A 791 -30.11 -4.56 -2.97
N VAL A 792 -31.05 -5.53 -3.05
CA VAL A 792 -32.50 -5.28 -3.13
C VAL A 792 -32.97 -4.40 -1.96
N LYS A 793 -32.51 -4.69 -0.73
CA LYS A 793 -32.82 -3.89 0.47
C LYS A 793 -32.17 -2.49 0.47
N VAL A 794 -30.97 -2.31 -0.08
CA VAL A 794 -30.35 -0.97 -0.22
C VAL A 794 -31.10 -0.11 -1.24
N LEU A 795 -31.49 -0.71 -2.37
CA LEU A 795 -32.11 0.00 -3.49
C LEU A 795 -33.63 0.11 -3.36
N ASN A 796 -34.23 -0.54 -2.36
CA ASN A 796 -35.67 -0.62 -2.12
C ASN A 796 -36.44 -1.11 -3.37
N ILE A 797 -35.90 -2.17 -4.01
CA ILE A 797 -36.50 -2.78 -5.20
C ILE A 797 -37.56 -3.80 -4.78
N ASN A 798 -38.72 -3.81 -5.46
CA ASN A 798 -39.70 -4.87 -5.31
C ASN A 798 -39.33 -6.06 -6.23
N LEU A 799 -38.51 -6.98 -5.71
CA LEU A 799 -38.06 -8.19 -6.39
C LEU A 799 -38.74 -9.42 -5.79
N SER A 800 -39.35 -10.25 -6.65
CA SER A 800 -39.88 -11.56 -6.28
C SER A 800 -38.99 -12.66 -6.84
N ARG A 801 -38.67 -13.66 -6.00
CA ARG A 801 -37.84 -14.82 -6.32
C ARG A 801 -38.35 -16.09 -5.60
N PRO A 802 -37.96 -17.30 -6.04
CA PRO A 802 -38.22 -18.54 -5.29
C PRO A 802 -37.65 -18.50 -3.87
N ARG A 803 -38.16 -19.37 -2.98
CA ARG A 803 -37.64 -19.51 -1.61
C ARG A 803 -36.23 -20.10 -1.65
N ASP A 804 -35.46 -19.92 -0.59
CA ASP A 804 -34.06 -20.39 -0.54
C ASP A 804 -33.95 -21.91 -0.71
N GLU A 805 -34.93 -22.66 -0.19
CA GLU A 805 -35.09 -24.11 -0.37
C GLU A 805 -35.31 -24.53 -1.85
N ASP A 806 -35.91 -23.65 -2.66
CA ASP A 806 -36.20 -23.89 -4.08
C ASP A 806 -35.03 -23.47 -5.02
N VAL A 807 -33.99 -22.80 -4.49
CA VAL A 807 -32.90 -22.22 -5.30
C VAL A 807 -31.69 -23.15 -5.35
N ASP A 808 -31.48 -23.78 -6.50
CA ASP A 808 -30.23 -24.46 -6.84
C ASP A 808 -29.08 -23.44 -6.99
N LEU A 809 -28.31 -23.27 -5.91
CA LEU A 809 -27.12 -22.41 -5.89
C LEU A 809 -26.03 -22.85 -6.90
N ASN A 810 -26.05 -24.07 -7.42
CA ASN A 810 -25.12 -24.55 -8.46
C ASN A 810 -25.58 -24.22 -9.88
N SER A 811 -26.84 -23.79 -10.08
CA SER A 811 -27.30 -23.25 -11.35
C SER A 811 -26.46 -22.03 -11.72
N ALA A 812 -26.33 -21.75 -13.01
CA ALA A 812 -25.63 -20.57 -13.48
C ALA A 812 -26.49 -19.29 -13.44
N CYS A 813 -27.80 -19.42 -13.22
CA CYS A 813 -28.77 -18.33 -13.35
C CYS A 813 -29.95 -18.47 -12.38
N LEU A 814 -30.65 -17.36 -12.12
CA LEU A 814 -31.92 -17.35 -11.36
C LEU A 814 -32.96 -16.50 -12.11
N ALA A 815 -34.16 -17.06 -12.31
CA ALA A 815 -35.30 -16.31 -12.82
C ALA A 815 -35.97 -15.55 -11.65
N VAL A 816 -36.21 -14.25 -11.85
CA VAL A 816 -36.83 -13.34 -10.88
C VAL A 816 -37.87 -12.45 -11.57
N GLU A 817 -38.78 -11.89 -10.79
CA GLU A 817 -39.72 -10.87 -11.25
C GLU A 817 -39.39 -9.51 -10.62
N ILE A 818 -39.31 -8.47 -11.46
CA ILE A 818 -38.95 -7.09 -11.09
C ILE A 818 -39.97 -6.14 -11.73
N SER A 819 -40.27 -5.02 -11.06
CA SER A 819 -41.35 -4.11 -11.48
C SER A 819 -40.93 -3.16 -12.60
N SER A 820 -39.63 -2.88 -12.77
CA SER A 820 -39.12 -1.98 -13.82
C SER A 820 -37.74 -2.38 -14.38
N GLU A 821 -37.50 -2.08 -15.65
CA GLU A 821 -36.18 -2.19 -16.29
C GLU A 821 -35.15 -1.26 -15.62
N VAL A 822 -35.60 -0.14 -15.03
CA VAL A 822 -34.74 0.80 -14.30
C VAL A 822 -34.23 0.16 -13.00
N GLU A 823 -35.08 -0.59 -12.30
CA GLU A 823 -34.72 -1.36 -11.10
C GLU A 823 -33.74 -2.48 -11.46
N ALA A 824 -34.00 -3.21 -12.55
CA ALA A 824 -33.09 -4.25 -13.05
C ALA A 824 -31.70 -3.68 -13.40
N ARG A 825 -31.63 -2.50 -14.04
CA ARG A 825 -30.35 -1.80 -14.28
C ARG A 825 -29.67 -1.36 -12.98
N ALA A 826 -30.42 -0.85 -12.01
CA ALA A 826 -29.87 -0.43 -10.71
C ALA A 826 -29.30 -1.62 -9.92
N LEU A 827 -29.97 -2.78 -9.97
CA LEU A 827 -29.53 -4.04 -9.39
C LEU A 827 -28.20 -4.51 -10.01
N ALA A 828 -28.14 -4.59 -11.34
CA ALA A 828 -26.93 -4.95 -12.07
C ALA A 828 -25.77 -3.99 -11.78
N GLY A 829 -26.04 -2.68 -11.74
CA GLY A 829 -25.05 -1.64 -11.44
C GLY A 829 -24.44 -1.69 -10.03
N ARG A 830 -24.88 -2.62 -9.17
CA ARG A 830 -24.40 -2.75 -7.79
C ARG A 830 -23.94 -4.16 -7.36
N CYS A 831 -24.54 -5.24 -7.85
CA CYS A 831 -24.09 -6.61 -7.50
C CYS A 831 -22.79 -7.00 -8.24
N VAL A 832 -21.85 -7.65 -7.54
CA VAL A 832 -20.60 -8.16 -8.14
C VAL A 832 -20.71 -9.62 -8.58
N LEU A 833 -21.60 -10.41 -7.97
CA LEU A 833 -21.81 -11.80 -8.35
C LEU A 833 -22.74 -11.95 -9.55
N ILE A 834 -23.53 -10.93 -9.89
CA ILE A 834 -24.24 -10.88 -11.18
C ILE A 834 -23.20 -10.60 -12.29
N LYS A 835 -23.26 -11.38 -13.37
CA LYS A 835 -22.50 -11.17 -14.61
C LYS A 835 -23.25 -10.21 -15.53
N HIS A 836 -24.54 -10.47 -15.75
CA HIS A 836 -25.47 -9.63 -16.50
C HIS A 836 -26.93 -10.01 -16.18
N ILE A 837 -27.87 -9.19 -16.65
CA ILE A 837 -29.31 -9.44 -16.56
C ILE A 837 -29.94 -9.43 -17.95
N ILE A 838 -30.81 -10.42 -18.22
CA ILE A 838 -31.59 -10.57 -19.44
C ILE A 838 -33.08 -10.42 -19.09
N GLN A 839 -33.86 -9.66 -19.86
CA GLN A 839 -35.33 -9.71 -19.80
C GLN A 839 -35.81 -10.94 -20.58
N ILE A 840 -36.48 -11.87 -19.92
CA ILE A 840 -36.94 -13.13 -20.52
C ILE A 840 -38.13 -12.85 -21.44
N PHE A 841 -38.04 -13.30 -22.70
CA PHE A 841 -39.15 -13.32 -23.65
C PHE A 841 -39.75 -14.73 -23.78
N ALA A 842 -38.90 -15.76 -23.73
CA ALA A 842 -39.31 -17.16 -23.76
C ALA A 842 -38.27 -18.05 -23.08
N ASP A 843 -38.72 -19.19 -22.56
CA ASP A 843 -37.87 -20.18 -21.89
C ASP A 843 -38.43 -21.60 -22.13
N GLY A 844 -37.58 -22.62 -22.25
CA GLY A 844 -38.05 -23.98 -22.54
C GLY A 844 -37.03 -25.06 -22.20
N SER A 845 -37.54 -26.26 -21.90
CA SER A 845 -36.75 -27.48 -21.74
C SER A 845 -36.13 -27.97 -23.05
N SER A 846 -36.64 -27.50 -24.19
CA SER A 846 -36.04 -27.65 -25.53
C SER A 846 -36.02 -26.32 -26.28
N TYR A 847 -35.25 -26.28 -27.38
CA TYR A 847 -35.29 -25.15 -28.31
C TYR A 847 -36.67 -24.98 -28.95
N ASP A 848 -37.37 -26.06 -29.27
CA ASP A 848 -38.69 -26.02 -29.90
C ASP A 848 -39.74 -25.39 -28.96
N GLU A 849 -39.77 -25.80 -27.68
CA GLU A 849 -40.68 -25.24 -26.67
C GLU A 849 -40.42 -23.73 -26.47
N MET A 850 -39.14 -23.32 -26.41
CA MET A 850 -38.76 -21.91 -26.33
C MET A 850 -39.15 -21.14 -27.59
N HIS A 851 -38.98 -21.73 -28.78
CA HIS A 851 -39.41 -21.10 -30.04
C HIS A 851 -40.94 -20.96 -30.15
N GLU A 852 -41.72 -21.93 -29.68
CA GLU A 852 -43.19 -21.83 -29.61
C GLU A 852 -43.64 -20.70 -28.69
N LYS A 853 -43.08 -20.61 -27.47
CA LYS A 853 -43.35 -19.50 -26.55
C LYS A 853 -42.92 -18.14 -27.14
N ASN A 854 -41.76 -18.07 -27.79
CA ASN A 854 -41.30 -16.83 -28.44
C ASN A 854 -42.19 -16.41 -29.63
N LYS A 855 -42.83 -17.37 -30.33
CA LYS A 855 -43.85 -17.09 -31.36
C LYS A 855 -45.16 -16.58 -30.76
N GLN A 856 -45.45 -16.86 -29.49
CA GLN A 856 -46.59 -16.28 -28.76
C GLN A 856 -46.25 -14.89 -28.20
N ALA A 857 -45.00 -14.67 -27.75
CA ALA A 857 -44.51 -13.43 -27.14
C ALA A 857 -44.25 -12.26 -28.12
N VAL A 858 -44.98 -12.18 -29.24
CA VAL A 858 -44.71 -11.26 -30.37
C VAL A 858 -44.60 -9.80 -29.91
N ASP A 859 -45.48 -9.35 -29.02
CA ASP A 859 -45.54 -7.95 -28.60
C ASP A 859 -44.31 -7.49 -27.80
N LEU A 860 -43.51 -8.41 -27.23
CA LEU A 860 -42.27 -8.08 -26.54
C LEU A 860 -41.11 -7.74 -27.49
N TRP A 861 -41.10 -8.32 -28.70
CA TRP A 861 -39.98 -8.18 -29.65
C TRP A 861 -40.34 -7.47 -30.96
N LYS A 862 -41.62 -7.35 -31.31
CA LYS A 862 -42.11 -6.71 -32.56
C LYS A 862 -41.62 -5.27 -32.73
N GLY A 863 -41.47 -4.52 -31.63
CA GLY A 863 -41.00 -3.12 -31.66
C GLY A 863 -39.54 -2.94 -32.10
N TYR A 864 -38.74 -4.01 -32.13
CA TYR A 864 -37.30 -3.95 -32.44
C TYR A 864 -36.95 -4.45 -33.85
N ARG A 865 -37.94 -4.73 -34.70
CA ARG A 865 -37.71 -5.33 -36.05
C ARG A 865 -36.73 -4.54 -36.92
N GLU A 866 -36.74 -3.21 -36.82
CA GLU A 866 -35.94 -2.29 -37.63
C GLU A 866 -34.67 -1.78 -36.91
N SER A 867 -34.51 -2.08 -35.62
CA SER A 867 -33.38 -1.65 -34.79
C SER A 867 -32.08 -2.40 -35.18
N ARG A 868 -30.90 -1.77 -35.04
CA ARG A 868 -29.63 -2.45 -35.27
C ARG A 868 -29.40 -3.44 -34.12
N PHE A 869 -29.25 -4.72 -34.43
CA PHE A 869 -29.28 -5.76 -33.40
C PHE A 869 -28.04 -6.66 -33.38
N ALA A 870 -27.83 -7.36 -32.27
CA ALA A 870 -26.87 -8.43 -32.14
C ALA A 870 -27.52 -9.64 -31.46
N PHE A 871 -27.04 -10.85 -31.76
CA PHE A 871 -27.35 -12.07 -31.01
C PHE A 871 -26.09 -12.53 -30.27
N ASN A 872 -26.17 -12.64 -28.94
CA ASN A 872 -25.18 -13.37 -28.15
C ASN A 872 -25.71 -14.77 -27.81
N LEU A 873 -24.78 -15.74 -27.71
CA LEU A 873 -25.06 -17.12 -27.31
C LEU A 873 -24.10 -17.50 -26.19
N GLU A 874 -24.62 -17.61 -24.96
CA GLU A 874 -23.84 -18.00 -23.78
C GLU A 874 -24.29 -19.37 -23.25
N SER A 875 -23.30 -20.19 -22.87
CA SER A 875 -23.49 -21.52 -22.30
C SER A 875 -22.43 -21.68 -21.20
N PRO A 876 -22.81 -21.62 -19.92
CA PRO A 876 -21.89 -21.87 -18.82
C PRO A 876 -21.30 -23.28 -18.92
N TYR A 877 -20.02 -23.43 -18.60
CA TYR A 877 -19.28 -24.70 -18.61
C TYR A 877 -19.11 -25.40 -19.98
N LYS A 878 -19.72 -24.91 -21.08
CA LYS A 878 -19.55 -25.48 -22.43
C LYS A 878 -19.24 -24.41 -23.48
N SER A 879 -18.29 -24.70 -24.37
CA SER A 879 -18.05 -23.89 -25.57
C SER A 879 -18.99 -24.31 -26.70
N ILE A 880 -19.76 -23.37 -27.26
CA ILE A 880 -20.61 -23.62 -28.44
C ILE A 880 -19.79 -23.42 -29.73
N PRO A 881 -19.69 -24.42 -30.63
CA PRO A 881 -19.05 -24.27 -31.94
C PRO A 881 -19.67 -23.17 -32.82
N LYS A 882 -18.91 -22.65 -33.79
CA LYS A 882 -19.36 -21.58 -34.70
C LYS A 882 -20.49 -22.03 -35.65
N GLU A 883 -20.62 -23.33 -35.84
CA GLU A 883 -21.56 -24.01 -36.71
C GLU A 883 -22.93 -24.02 -36.02
N ARG A 884 -23.02 -24.70 -34.87
CA ARG A 884 -24.16 -24.67 -33.95
C ARG A 884 -24.60 -23.26 -33.57
N ARG A 885 -23.66 -22.32 -33.36
CA ARG A 885 -24.00 -20.91 -33.09
C ARG A 885 -24.72 -20.24 -34.27
N ARG A 886 -24.35 -20.56 -35.51
CA ARG A 886 -25.06 -20.06 -36.71
C ARG A 886 -26.42 -20.73 -36.86
N GLU A 887 -26.49 -22.06 -36.69
CA GLU A 887 -27.74 -22.84 -36.74
C GLU A 887 -28.79 -22.28 -35.77
N ILE A 888 -28.42 -22.05 -34.50
CA ILE A 888 -29.30 -21.49 -33.48
C ILE A 888 -29.70 -20.04 -33.80
N ILE A 889 -28.84 -19.22 -34.40
CA ILE A 889 -29.23 -17.86 -34.81
C ILE A 889 -30.20 -17.90 -36.00
N TYR A 890 -30.02 -18.82 -36.95
CA TYR A 890 -30.92 -18.98 -38.10
C TYR A 890 -32.29 -19.56 -37.73
N SER A 891 -32.43 -20.31 -36.62
CA SER A 891 -33.73 -20.80 -36.18
C SER A 891 -34.69 -19.68 -35.74
N PHE A 892 -34.18 -18.51 -35.33
CA PHE A 892 -34.98 -17.30 -35.06
C PHE A 892 -35.44 -16.53 -36.32
N SER A 893 -35.18 -17.04 -37.53
CA SER A 893 -35.56 -16.38 -38.80
C SER A 893 -37.05 -16.01 -38.91
N TYR A 894 -37.94 -16.72 -38.22
CA TYR A 894 -39.38 -16.38 -38.13
C TYR A 894 -39.67 -15.02 -37.47
N MET A 895 -38.71 -14.42 -36.76
CA MET A 895 -38.86 -13.08 -36.16
C MET A 895 -38.79 -11.96 -37.21
N GLN A 896 -38.24 -12.23 -38.40
CA GLN A 896 -38.21 -11.30 -39.55
C GLN A 896 -37.65 -9.91 -39.20
N PHE A 897 -36.51 -9.86 -38.51
CA PHE A 897 -35.79 -8.61 -38.28
C PHE A 897 -35.14 -8.11 -39.57
N THR A 898 -35.33 -6.83 -39.87
CA THR A 898 -34.84 -6.12 -41.06
C THR A 898 -33.70 -5.14 -40.75
N GLY A 899 -33.49 -4.81 -39.47
CA GLY A 899 -32.40 -3.95 -39.01
C GLY A 899 -30.99 -4.56 -39.21
N GLN A 900 -29.97 -3.70 -39.18
CA GLN A 900 -28.59 -4.10 -39.47
C GLN A 900 -27.93 -4.87 -38.31
N VAL A 901 -27.47 -6.10 -38.57
CA VAL A 901 -26.72 -6.90 -37.59
C VAL A 901 -25.37 -6.25 -37.28
N THR A 902 -25.14 -5.83 -36.03
CA THR A 902 -23.97 -5.02 -35.64
C THR A 902 -23.42 -5.43 -34.27
N PHE A 903 -22.23 -6.05 -34.22
CA PHE A 903 -21.60 -6.48 -32.96
C PHE A 903 -20.95 -5.35 -32.13
N LYS A 904 -20.77 -4.15 -32.70
CA LYS A 904 -20.22 -2.98 -32.01
C LYS A 904 -21.33 -1.95 -31.81
N ASN A 905 -21.73 -1.72 -30.57
CA ASN A 905 -22.81 -0.80 -30.19
C ASN A 905 -24.15 -1.07 -30.94
N PRO A 906 -24.75 -2.28 -30.82
CA PRO A 906 -26.13 -2.49 -31.25
C PRO A 906 -27.10 -1.62 -30.46
N ASP A 907 -28.24 -1.29 -31.07
CA ASP A 907 -29.38 -0.67 -30.36
C ASP A 907 -30.06 -1.69 -29.44
N VAL A 908 -30.07 -2.97 -29.84
CA VAL A 908 -30.65 -4.09 -29.07
C VAL A 908 -29.74 -5.33 -29.14
N GLN A 909 -29.29 -5.83 -27.99
CA GLN A 909 -28.67 -7.15 -27.90
C GLN A 909 -29.71 -8.17 -27.45
N PHE A 910 -29.96 -9.17 -28.29
CA PHE A 910 -30.70 -10.38 -27.94
C PHE A 910 -29.73 -11.44 -27.45
N GLU A 911 -30.19 -12.30 -26.53
CA GLU A 911 -29.34 -13.26 -25.86
C GLU A 911 -30.06 -14.60 -25.70
N VAL A 912 -29.34 -15.67 -26.05
CA VAL A 912 -29.74 -17.06 -25.86
C VAL A 912 -28.81 -17.65 -24.80
N PHE A 913 -29.38 -18.14 -23.70
CA PHE A 913 -28.65 -18.70 -22.57
C PHE A 913 -29.00 -20.18 -22.40
N GLU A 914 -28.02 -21.07 -22.58
CA GLU A 914 -28.16 -22.52 -22.41
C GLU A 914 -27.77 -22.93 -20.98
N GLU A 915 -28.74 -23.30 -20.15
CA GLU A 915 -28.48 -23.82 -18.81
C GLU A 915 -28.06 -25.31 -18.87
N HIS A 916 -26.92 -25.60 -18.25
CA HIS A 916 -26.32 -26.94 -18.17
C HIS A 916 -26.08 -27.35 -16.71
N LYS A 917 -26.87 -28.31 -16.22
CA LYS A 917 -26.75 -28.88 -14.87
C LYS A 917 -25.86 -30.11 -14.88
N ALA A 918 -25.22 -30.42 -13.75
CA ALA A 918 -24.45 -31.65 -13.60
C ALA A 918 -25.40 -32.84 -13.43
N ASP A 919 -25.00 -34.00 -13.95
CA ASP A 919 -25.76 -35.24 -13.77
C ASP A 919 -25.62 -35.68 -12.29
N THR A 920 -26.71 -35.56 -11.51
CA THR A 920 -26.71 -35.45 -10.03
C THR A 920 -26.44 -36.75 -9.26
N ASP A 921 -25.79 -37.74 -9.88
CA ASP A 921 -25.92 -39.14 -9.47
C ASP A 921 -24.82 -39.65 -8.51
N LYS A 922 -23.64 -39.01 -8.46
CA LYS A 922 -22.51 -39.44 -7.61
C LYS A 922 -21.71 -38.26 -7.05
N GLY A 923 -21.63 -38.15 -5.73
CA GLY A 923 -20.94 -37.05 -5.03
C GLY A 923 -19.41 -37.15 -5.09
N SER A 924 -18.80 -36.51 -6.08
CA SER A 924 -17.34 -36.31 -6.15
C SER A 924 -16.97 -35.08 -6.98
N ALA A 925 -16.04 -34.27 -6.45
CA ALA A 925 -15.25 -33.21 -7.10
C ALA A 925 -15.91 -32.39 -8.23
N HIS A 926 -16.35 -31.16 -7.91
CA HIS A 926 -17.14 -30.24 -8.75
C HIS A 926 -16.52 -29.70 -10.07
N THR A 927 -15.45 -30.29 -10.61
CA THR A 927 -14.72 -29.75 -11.78
C THR A 927 -14.72 -30.63 -13.04
N PHE A 928 -15.14 -31.91 -12.97
CA PHE A 928 -15.07 -32.85 -14.11
C PHE A 928 -16.34 -33.66 -14.38
N THR A 929 -17.47 -33.33 -13.74
CA THR A 929 -18.75 -34.00 -14.01
C THR A 929 -19.29 -33.69 -15.41
N SER A 930 -19.87 -34.70 -16.06
CA SER A 930 -20.75 -34.49 -17.22
C SER A 930 -21.89 -33.53 -16.84
N ARG A 931 -22.26 -32.67 -17.79
CA ARG A 931 -23.39 -31.75 -17.65
C ARG A 931 -24.38 -31.93 -18.80
N SER A 932 -25.58 -32.42 -18.49
CA SER A 932 -26.71 -32.47 -19.41
C SER A 932 -27.28 -31.07 -19.67
N PHE A 933 -27.96 -30.91 -20.82
CA PHE A 933 -28.71 -29.69 -21.15
C PHE A 933 -30.03 -29.70 -20.38
N HIS A 934 -30.33 -28.60 -19.66
CA HIS A 934 -31.48 -28.52 -18.77
C HIS A 934 -32.58 -27.60 -19.28
N ARG A 935 -32.20 -26.40 -19.76
CA ARG A 935 -33.14 -25.38 -20.23
C ARG A 935 -32.44 -24.41 -21.18
N VAL A 936 -33.20 -23.75 -22.05
CA VAL A 936 -32.76 -22.56 -22.78
C VAL A 936 -33.68 -21.38 -22.47
N TYR A 937 -33.07 -20.21 -22.29
CA TYR A 937 -33.75 -18.93 -22.15
C TYR A 937 -33.43 -18.05 -23.36
N PHE A 938 -34.41 -17.31 -23.86
CA PHE A 938 -34.25 -16.28 -24.89
C PHE A 938 -34.82 -14.95 -24.41
N GLY A 939 -34.12 -13.86 -24.69
CA GLY A 939 -34.52 -12.55 -24.22
C GLY A 939 -33.66 -11.39 -24.73
N ARG A 940 -33.86 -10.22 -24.12
CA ARG A 940 -33.11 -8.98 -24.39
C ARG A 940 -32.13 -8.69 -23.25
N PHE A 941 -30.86 -8.47 -23.56
CA PHE A 941 -29.84 -8.03 -22.60
C PHE A 941 -30.18 -6.63 -22.04
N ILE A 942 -30.02 -6.45 -20.72
CA ILE A 942 -30.41 -5.20 -20.02
C ILE A 942 -29.21 -4.41 -19.48
N ALA A 943 -28.28 -5.09 -18.81
CA ALA A 943 -27.08 -4.52 -18.22
C ALA A 943 -26.06 -5.60 -17.80
N TYR A 944 -24.78 -5.23 -17.77
CA TYR A 944 -23.72 -6.00 -17.10
C TYR A 944 -23.73 -5.74 -15.59
N GLY A 945 -23.32 -6.75 -14.82
CA GLY A 945 -23.09 -6.63 -13.39
C GLY A 945 -21.79 -5.89 -13.05
N GLN A 946 -21.63 -5.47 -11.80
CA GLN A 946 -20.64 -4.48 -11.37
C GLN A 946 -19.23 -5.04 -11.13
N ARG A 947 -18.85 -6.08 -11.90
CA ARG A 947 -17.55 -6.79 -11.80
C ARG A 947 -16.34 -5.93 -12.17
N SER A 948 -16.57 -4.77 -12.79
CA SER A 948 -15.58 -3.72 -13.06
C SER A 948 -14.87 -3.21 -11.80
N LEU A 949 -15.49 -3.35 -10.62
CA LEU A 949 -14.89 -2.93 -9.34
C LEU A 949 -13.76 -3.85 -8.87
N VAL A 950 -13.79 -5.15 -9.22
CA VAL A 950 -12.76 -6.11 -8.80
C VAL A 950 -11.36 -5.70 -9.31
N PRO A 951 -11.13 -5.44 -10.61
CA PRO A 951 -9.84 -4.95 -11.10
C PRO A 951 -9.56 -3.47 -10.79
N LYS A 952 -10.55 -2.69 -10.32
CA LYS A 952 -10.36 -1.31 -9.84
C LYS A 952 -9.79 -1.30 -8.41
N PHE A 953 -10.38 -2.07 -7.51
CA PHE A 953 -10.00 -2.19 -6.09
C PHE A 953 -8.99 -3.33 -5.84
N ASP A 954 -8.25 -3.75 -6.86
CA ASP A 954 -7.19 -4.78 -6.76
C ASP A 954 -6.14 -4.38 -5.71
N VAL A 955 -5.91 -5.27 -4.75
CA VAL A 955 -4.92 -5.13 -3.67
C VAL A 955 -3.51 -4.85 -4.21
N LYS A 956 -3.19 -5.31 -5.42
CA LYS A 956 -1.89 -5.11 -6.08
C LYS A 956 -1.68 -3.69 -6.64
N LYS A 957 -2.75 -2.88 -6.75
CA LYS A 957 -2.72 -1.56 -7.42
C LYS A 957 -2.69 -0.36 -6.46
N ARG A 958 -3.14 -0.53 -5.23
CA ARG A 958 -3.13 0.53 -4.19
C ARG A 958 -1.72 0.78 -3.65
N ALA A 959 -1.42 2.03 -3.28
CA ALA A 959 -0.13 2.39 -2.67
C ALA A 959 0.16 1.60 -1.38
N TYR A 960 -0.87 1.36 -0.56
CA TYR A 960 -0.73 0.69 0.74
C TYR A 960 -1.43 -0.68 0.79
N PHE A 961 -0.68 -1.72 1.13
CA PHE A 961 -1.18 -3.08 1.42
C PHE A 961 -0.19 -3.86 2.31
N GLY A 962 -0.69 -4.92 2.95
CA GLY A 962 0.02 -5.77 3.90
C GLY A 962 -0.69 -7.11 4.15
N ASN A 963 -0.27 -7.88 5.16
CA ASN A 963 -0.76 -9.25 5.38
C ASN A 963 -2.25 -9.34 5.79
N THR A 964 -2.83 -8.23 6.23
CA THR A 964 -4.23 -7.99 6.61
C THR A 964 -5.00 -7.30 5.47
N SER A 965 -4.75 -7.70 4.21
CA SER A 965 -5.45 -7.20 3.01
C SER A 965 -6.52 -8.18 2.56
N MET A 966 -7.78 -7.75 2.53
CA MET A 966 -8.86 -8.55 1.93
C MET A 966 -8.94 -8.38 0.41
N GLU A 967 -9.33 -9.45 -0.29
CA GLU A 967 -9.57 -9.56 -1.73
C GLU A 967 -10.79 -8.74 -2.18
N SER A 968 -10.70 -8.12 -3.36
CA SER A 968 -11.63 -7.09 -3.81
C SER A 968 -13.05 -7.60 -4.07
N GLU A 969 -13.22 -8.79 -4.65
CA GLU A 969 -14.56 -9.36 -4.94
C GLU A 969 -15.36 -9.63 -3.64
N VAL A 970 -14.74 -10.32 -2.69
CA VAL A 970 -15.30 -10.55 -1.34
C VAL A 970 -15.63 -9.22 -0.65
N THR A 971 -14.75 -8.22 -0.78
CA THR A 971 -14.92 -6.93 -0.12
C THR A 971 -16.12 -6.14 -0.69
N VAL A 972 -16.45 -6.26 -1.98
CA VAL A 972 -17.68 -5.66 -2.55
C VAL A 972 -18.92 -6.32 -1.93
N ILE A 973 -18.91 -7.66 -1.78
CA ILE A 973 -20.01 -8.42 -1.17
C ILE A 973 -20.21 -7.98 0.28
N MET A 974 -19.15 -7.82 1.07
CA MET A 974 -19.25 -7.32 2.45
C MET A 974 -19.90 -5.93 2.51
N ALA A 975 -19.46 -4.99 1.65
CA ALA A 975 -20.04 -3.64 1.58
C ALA A 975 -21.51 -3.64 1.11
N ASN A 976 -21.90 -4.59 0.25
CA ASN A 976 -23.30 -4.80 -0.14
C ASN A 976 -24.14 -5.39 1.00
N GLN A 977 -23.66 -6.42 1.70
CA GLN A 977 -24.34 -7.01 2.85
C GLN A 977 -24.47 -6.03 4.04
N ALA A 978 -23.51 -5.11 4.18
CA ALA A 978 -23.51 -4.03 5.17
C ALA A 978 -24.50 -2.88 4.86
N LEU A 979 -25.23 -2.96 3.74
CA LEU A 979 -26.15 -1.91 3.28
C LEU A 979 -25.49 -0.53 3.04
N ALA A 980 -24.18 -0.51 2.73
CA ALA A 980 -23.36 0.69 2.57
C ALA A 980 -23.90 1.62 1.47
N ARG A 981 -24.24 2.86 1.82
CA ARG A 981 -24.91 3.82 0.91
C ARG A 981 -24.60 5.27 1.28
N LYS A 982 -24.95 6.21 0.38
CA LYS A 982 -24.68 7.64 0.56
C LYS A 982 -25.17 8.15 1.92
N GLY A 983 -24.25 8.57 2.78
CA GLY A 983 -24.54 9.13 4.10
C GLY A 983 -24.78 8.12 5.24
N SER A 984 -24.69 6.81 5.00
CA SER A 984 -24.67 5.82 6.10
C SER A 984 -23.35 5.83 6.86
N LEU A 985 -23.36 5.52 8.16
CA LEU A 985 -22.16 5.50 9.01
C LEU A 985 -21.65 4.07 9.26
N VAL A 986 -20.41 3.78 8.82
CA VAL A 986 -19.82 2.44 8.87
C VAL A 986 -18.51 2.43 9.67
N TRP A 987 -18.36 1.47 10.58
CA TRP A 987 -17.14 1.26 11.37
C TRP A 987 -16.49 -0.09 11.10
N ASP A 988 -15.16 -0.13 11.03
CA ASP A 988 -14.36 -1.36 11.08
C ASP A 988 -13.53 -1.41 12.37
N PRO A 989 -13.91 -2.24 13.37
CA PRO A 989 -13.19 -2.39 14.64
C PRO A 989 -11.79 -3.01 14.55
N PHE A 990 -11.46 -3.69 13.44
CA PHE A 990 -10.18 -4.39 13.23
C PHE A 990 -9.59 -4.06 11.85
N VAL A 991 -9.50 -2.76 11.55
CA VAL A 991 -9.38 -2.23 10.18
C VAL A 991 -8.12 -2.66 9.43
N GLY A 992 -7.01 -2.97 10.10
CA GLY A 992 -5.76 -3.45 9.46
C GLY A 992 -5.26 -2.53 8.34
N THR A 993 -5.51 -2.91 7.09
CA THR A 993 -5.15 -2.13 5.88
C THR A 993 -6.32 -1.41 5.19
N GLY A 994 -7.51 -1.40 5.79
CA GLY A 994 -8.67 -0.62 5.34
C GLY A 994 -9.47 -1.17 4.17
N SER A 995 -9.22 -2.42 3.72
CA SER A 995 -9.88 -3.00 2.54
C SER A 995 -11.40 -2.77 2.52
N MET A 996 -12.09 -3.13 3.61
CA MET A 996 -13.55 -3.04 3.74
C MET A 996 -14.05 -1.60 3.67
N LEU A 997 -13.31 -0.64 4.24
CA LEU A 997 -13.72 0.76 4.27
C LEU A 997 -13.66 1.43 2.90
N TYR A 998 -12.68 1.14 2.04
CA TYR A 998 -12.59 1.79 0.72
C TYR A 998 -13.85 1.55 -0.15
N LEU A 999 -14.45 0.37 -0.07
CA LEU A 999 -15.65 0.02 -0.84
C LEU A 999 -16.94 0.50 -0.17
N CYS A 1000 -17.02 0.52 1.17
CA CYS A 1000 -18.12 1.18 1.87
C CYS A 1000 -18.15 2.69 1.57
N ALA A 1001 -16.97 3.32 1.54
CA ALA A 1001 -16.76 4.71 1.16
C ALA A 1001 -17.09 4.97 -0.32
N TYR A 1002 -16.72 4.04 -1.22
CA TYR A 1002 -17.06 4.12 -2.64
C TYR A 1002 -18.57 4.11 -2.91
N PHE A 1003 -19.35 3.36 -2.12
CA PHE A 1003 -20.82 3.44 -2.14
C PHE A 1003 -21.40 4.67 -1.40
N GLY A 1004 -20.55 5.59 -0.96
CA GLY A 1004 -20.91 6.89 -0.38
C GLY A 1004 -21.11 6.90 1.14
N SER A 1005 -20.81 5.82 1.84
CA SER A 1005 -20.86 5.78 3.31
C SER A 1005 -19.78 6.67 3.90
N TYR A 1006 -20.03 7.28 5.05
CA TYR A 1006 -18.95 7.80 5.89
C TYR A 1006 -18.34 6.64 6.68
N VAL A 1007 -17.01 6.55 6.66
CA VAL A 1007 -16.26 5.41 7.21
C VAL A 1007 -15.30 5.84 8.31
N MET A 1008 -15.20 5.01 9.34
CA MET A 1008 -14.21 5.13 10.41
C MET A 1008 -13.59 3.76 10.69
N GLY A 1009 -12.33 3.74 11.12
CA GLY A 1009 -11.61 2.50 11.38
C GLY A 1009 -10.83 2.55 12.69
N SER A 1010 -10.68 1.40 13.33
CA SER A 1010 -9.80 1.25 14.48
C SER A 1010 -9.00 -0.05 14.42
N ASP A 1011 -7.85 -0.05 15.08
CA ASP A 1011 -6.99 -1.20 15.29
C ASP A 1011 -6.23 -0.98 16.61
N LEU A 1012 -5.86 -2.07 17.30
CA LEU A 1012 -5.00 -1.99 18.48
C LEU A 1012 -3.56 -1.61 18.08
N ASP A 1013 -3.12 -1.97 16.87
CA ASP A 1013 -1.84 -1.55 16.30
C ASP A 1013 -1.99 -0.47 15.22
N GLY A 1014 -1.99 0.79 15.66
CA GLY A 1014 -2.04 1.96 14.78
C GLY A 1014 -0.90 2.10 13.76
N ARG A 1015 0.13 1.23 13.79
CA ARG A 1015 1.15 1.16 12.73
C ARG A 1015 0.62 0.49 11.46
N GLN A 1016 -0.43 -0.33 11.54
CA GLN A 1016 -1.13 -0.85 10.36
C GLN A 1016 -1.98 0.25 9.71
N MET A 1017 -2.70 1.05 10.50
CA MET A 1017 -3.52 2.14 9.96
C MET A 1017 -2.69 3.26 9.30
N ARG A 1018 -1.59 3.67 9.94
CA ARG A 1018 -0.74 4.79 9.48
C ARG A 1018 0.32 4.39 8.44
N GLY A 1019 0.60 3.09 8.28
CA GLY A 1019 1.80 2.62 7.59
C GLY A 1019 3.09 2.94 8.37
N GLN A 1020 4.24 2.51 7.84
CA GLN A 1020 5.55 2.81 8.43
C GLN A 1020 6.38 3.72 7.51
N PRO A 1021 6.81 4.92 7.94
CA PRO A 1021 7.70 5.76 7.15
C PRO A 1021 9.05 5.07 6.97
N GLY A 1022 9.65 5.20 5.78
CA GLY A 1022 10.97 4.65 5.44
C GLY A 1022 11.08 3.12 5.33
N LYS A 1023 10.09 2.34 5.77
CA LYS A 1023 10.10 0.87 5.69
C LYS A 1023 9.13 0.36 4.63
N GLN A 1024 9.66 -0.02 3.47
CA GLN A 1024 8.95 -0.94 2.57
C GLN A 1024 8.63 -2.23 3.36
N HIS A 1025 7.37 -2.68 3.30
CA HIS A 1025 6.96 -3.88 4.02
C HIS A 1025 7.69 -5.10 3.43
N THR A 1026 8.44 -5.83 4.26
CA THR A 1026 9.53 -6.73 3.84
C THR A 1026 9.12 -7.95 2.99
N GLY A 1027 7.82 -8.16 2.77
CA GLY A 1027 7.27 -9.17 1.85
C GLY A 1027 7.05 -8.72 0.41
N HIS A 1028 6.90 -7.42 0.10
CA HIS A 1028 6.46 -6.96 -1.22
C HIS A 1028 7.20 -5.73 -1.77
N PRO A 1029 7.88 -5.83 -2.93
CA PRO A 1029 8.70 -4.74 -3.48
C PRO A 1029 7.99 -3.45 -3.89
N ASN A 1030 6.66 -3.39 -3.84
CA ASN A 1030 5.85 -2.27 -4.36
C ASN A 1030 5.01 -1.55 -3.28
N SER A 1031 5.11 -1.96 -2.00
CA SER A 1031 4.44 -1.26 -0.90
C SER A 1031 5.02 0.15 -0.74
N ARG A 1032 4.24 1.19 -1.07
CA ARG A 1032 4.65 2.60 -0.95
C ARG A 1032 4.47 3.08 0.49
N SER A 1033 5.27 4.07 0.88
CA SER A 1033 5.15 4.73 2.19
C SER A 1033 3.89 5.60 2.25
N GLY A 1034 2.85 5.09 2.89
CA GLY A 1034 1.59 5.78 3.17
C GLY A 1034 0.65 4.86 3.93
N GLY A 1035 -0.27 5.40 4.73
CA GLY A 1035 -1.29 4.61 5.44
C GLY A 1035 -2.57 4.42 4.65
N ILE A 1036 -3.63 3.99 5.34
CA ILE A 1036 -4.99 3.83 4.78
C ILE A 1036 -5.45 5.08 4.02
N LEU A 1037 -5.23 6.28 4.57
CA LEU A 1037 -5.61 7.55 3.94
C LEU A 1037 -4.92 7.79 2.58
N SER A 1038 -3.73 7.22 2.35
CA SER A 1038 -3.05 7.31 1.05
C SER A 1038 -3.78 6.46 0.00
N ALA A 1039 -4.16 5.23 0.33
CA ALA A 1039 -4.95 4.39 -0.56
C ALA A 1039 -6.38 4.92 -0.76
N ALA A 1040 -6.96 5.58 0.26
CA ALA A 1040 -8.23 6.29 0.11
C ALA A 1040 -8.13 7.48 -0.87
N LYS A 1041 -6.97 8.16 -0.94
CA LYS A 1041 -6.68 9.18 -1.96
C LYS A 1041 -6.56 8.54 -3.35
N ASP A 1042 -5.79 7.45 -3.50
CA ASP A 1042 -5.65 6.71 -4.77
C ASP A 1042 -7.01 6.29 -5.37
N TYR A 1043 -7.94 5.83 -4.53
CA TYR A 1043 -9.28 5.41 -4.95
C TYR A 1043 -10.30 6.55 -5.10
N GLY A 1044 -9.94 7.79 -4.77
CA GLY A 1044 -10.82 8.96 -4.85
C GLY A 1044 -11.97 8.97 -3.82
N VAL A 1045 -11.75 8.37 -2.64
CA VAL A 1045 -12.77 8.22 -1.57
C VAL A 1045 -12.33 8.82 -0.22
N LEU A 1046 -11.25 9.60 -0.20
CA LEU A 1046 -10.71 10.22 1.03
C LEU A 1046 -11.73 11.15 1.72
N ASP A 1047 -12.62 11.81 0.96
CA ASP A 1047 -13.68 12.69 1.47
C ASP A 1047 -14.84 11.95 2.19
N LYS A 1048 -14.69 10.63 2.38
CA LYS A 1048 -15.61 9.76 3.12
C LYS A 1048 -14.99 9.19 4.39
N PHE A 1049 -13.68 9.25 4.56
CA PHE A 1049 -13.02 8.85 5.80
C PHE A 1049 -13.21 9.94 6.86
N LEU A 1050 -13.73 9.57 8.03
CA LEU A 1050 -13.91 10.45 9.17
C LEU A 1050 -12.66 10.47 10.04
N ASP A 1051 -12.23 9.30 10.54
CA ASP A 1051 -11.01 9.15 11.35
C ASP A 1051 -10.50 7.69 11.39
N LEU A 1052 -9.25 7.51 11.85
CA LEU A 1052 -8.56 6.24 12.05
C LEU A 1052 -7.84 6.24 13.41
N PHE A 1053 -8.50 5.70 14.44
CA PHE A 1053 -8.11 5.85 15.83
C PHE A 1053 -7.71 4.51 16.48
N THR A 1054 -6.72 4.51 17.37
CA THR A 1054 -6.29 3.29 18.07
C THR A 1054 -7.23 2.96 19.22
N ALA A 1055 -7.81 1.75 19.24
CA ALA A 1055 -8.76 1.33 20.26
C ALA A 1055 -8.66 -0.19 20.55
N ASP A 1056 -9.18 -0.57 21.71
CA ASP A 1056 -9.50 -1.94 22.09
C ASP A 1056 -11.03 -2.04 22.18
N VAL A 1057 -11.63 -2.96 21.41
CA VAL A 1057 -13.08 -3.18 21.39
C VAL A 1057 -13.64 -3.51 22.79
N THR A 1058 -12.86 -4.19 23.64
CA THR A 1058 -13.29 -4.56 25.00
C THR A 1058 -13.33 -3.39 25.98
N ARG A 1059 -12.82 -2.20 25.58
CA ARG A 1059 -12.71 -1.01 26.43
C ARG A 1059 -13.23 0.27 25.78
N ILE A 1060 -13.88 0.20 24.62
CA ILE A 1060 -14.25 1.39 23.85
C ILE A 1060 -15.28 2.26 24.59
N GLY A 1061 -14.91 3.50 24.92
CA GLY A 1061 -15.72 4.44 25.71
C GLY A 1061 -16.80 5.17 24.89
N TRP A 1062 -17.52 4.47 24.04
CA TRP A 1062 -18.50 5.06 23.12
C TRP A 1062 -19.91 5.18 23.72
N ARG A 1063 -20.66 6.17 23.22
CA ARG A 1063 -22.08 6.35 23.56
C ARG A 1063 -22.90 5.20 22.96
N LEU A 1064 -23.66 4.52 23.80
CA LEU A 1064 -24.63 3.51 23.38
C LEU A 1064 -25.92 4.16 22.86
N GLY A 1065 -26.73 3.40 22.13
CA GLY A 1065 -28.02 3.88 21.59
C GLY A 1065 -28.09 3.94 20.07
N GLY A 1066 -27.28 3.14 19.36
CA GLY A 1066 -27.44 2.94 17.91
C GLY A 1066 -27.01 4.11 17.03
N MET A 1067 -25.72 4.45 17.06
CA MET A 1067 -25.16 5.50 16.19
C MET A 1067 -24.78 5.01 14.79
N LEU A 1068 -24.48 3.72 14.61
CA LEU A 1068 -23.94 3.15 13.36
C LEU A 1068 -25.04 2.58 12.45
N ASP A 1069 -24.86 2.71 11.13
CA ASP A 1069 -25.61 1.92 10.13
C ASP A 1069 -25.06 0.49 10.05
N ALA A 1070 -23.73 0.33 10.06
CA ALA A 1070 -23.10 -0.97 9.97
C ALA A 1070 -21.74 -1.06 10.66
N ILE A 1071 -21.38 -2.29 11.03
CA ILE A 1071 -20.05 -2.70 11.46
C ILE A 1071 -19.57 -3.75 10.45
N VAL A 1072 -18.39 -3.56 9.85
CA VAL A 1072 -17.85 -4.43 8.78
C VAL A 1072 -16.41 -4.73 9.08
N THR A 1073 -16.03 -6.00 9.28
CA THR A 1073 -14.69 -6.33 9.79
C THR A 1073 -14.22 -7.76 9.47
N ASP A 1074 -12.91 -8.00 9.56
CA ASP A 1074 -12.28 -9.32 9.44
C ASP A 1074 -11.41 -9.55 10.70
N PRO A 1075 -11.97 -10.14 11.77
CA PRO A 1075 -11.31 -10.17 13.08
C PRO A 1075 -10.04 -11.05 13.06
N PRO A 1076 -9.04 -10.79 13.92
CA PRO A 1076 -7.77 -11.52 13.86
C PRO A 1076 -7.91 -13.00 14.25
N TYR A 1077 -7.77 -13.93 13.30
CA TYR A 1077 -7.90 -15.39 13.53
C TYR A 1077 -6.80 -16.03 14.41
N GLY A 1078 -5.91 -15.25 15.03
CA GLY A 1078 -4.79 -15.75 15.85
C GLY A 1078 -3.62 -16.40 15.09
N VAL A 1079 -3.77 -16.75 13.80
CA VAL A 1079 -2.74 -17.45 13.01
C VAL A 1079 -1.64 -16.51 12.49
N ARG A 1080 -1.99 -15.57 11.60
CA ARG A 1080 -1.04 -14.62 10.97
C ARG A 1080 -0.89 -13.31 11.74
N ALA A 1081 -1.96 -12.87 12.38
CA ALA A 1081 -2.01 -11.77 13.34
C ALA A 1081 -2.57 -12.33 14.65
N GLY A 1082 -1.91 -12.03 15.77
CA GLY A 1082 -2.37 -12.49 17.08
C GLY A 1082 -3.51 -11.61 17.59
N ALA A 1083 -4.66 -12.21 17.90
CA ALA A 1083 -5.73 -11.55 18.62
C ALA A 1083 -5.24 -11.15 20.03
N LYS A 1084 -5.46 -9.88 20.39
CA LYS A 1084 -4.97 -9.28 21.63
C LYS A 1084 -5.96 -8.27 22.19
N ARG A 1085 -5.90 -8.07 23.50
CA ARG A 1085 -6.61 -7.03 24.24
C ARG A 1085 -5.72 -6.44 25.32
N ILE A 1086 -6.07 -5.26 25.82
CA ILE A 1086 -5.33 -4.56 26.88
C ILE A 1086 -5.47 -5.34 28.19
N GLY A 1087 -4.34 -5.62 28.83
CA GLY A 1087 -4.25 -6.36 30.08
C GLY A 1087 -2.85 -6.94 30.33
N LEU A 1088 -2.57 -7.26 31.58
CA LEU A 1088 -1.38 -8.00 31.97
C LEU A 1088 -1.51 -9.47 31.55
N LYS A 1089 -0.40 -10.12 31.22
CA LYS A 1089 -0.37 -11.58 31.05
C LYS A 1089 -0.48 -12.25 32.42
N GLN A 1090 -1.06 -13.45 32.46
CA GLN A 1090 -1.19 -14.23 33.69
C GLN A 1090 0.19 -14.42 34.35
N GLY A 1091 0.27 -14.22 35.67
CA GLY A 1091 1.52 -14.28 36.44
C GLY A 1091 2.43 -13.04 36.37
N VAL A 1092 2.00 -11.95 35.71
CA VAL A 1092 2.78 -10.69 35.66
C VAL A 1092 2.13 -9.62 36.54
N GLU A 1093 2.85 -9.16 37.55
CA GLU A 1093 2.42 -8.07 38.44
C GLU A 1093 2.39 -6.70 37.75
N PHE A 1094 1.52 -5.81 38.22
CA PHE A 1094 1.43 -4.44 37.72
C PHE A 1094 2.64 -3.61 38.21
N LYS A 1095 3.38 -3.02 37.28
CA LYS A 1095 4.48 -2.09 37.56
C LYS A 1095 4.04 -0.67 37.24
N GLU A 1096 4.34 0.28 38.13
CA GLU A 1096 4.06 1.72 37.91
C GLU A 1096 4.63 2.24 36.59
N SER A 1097 5.76 1.68 36.13
CA SER A 1097 6.35 1.97 34.81
C SER A 1097 5.40 1.79 33.62
N TYR A 1098 4.28 1.06 33.76
CA TYR A 1098 3.28 0.91 32.71
C TYR A 1098 2.35 2.12 32.56
N THR A 1099 2.20 3.00 33.56
CA THR A 1099 1.40 4.24 33.41
C THR A 1099 2.13 5.31 32.59
N ALA A 1100 3.46 5.26 32.57
CA ALA A 1100 4.32 6.16 31.81
C ALA A 1100 4.59 5.72 30.36
N GLN A 1101 4.03 4.59 29.91
CA GLN A 1101 4.27 4.07 28.55
C GLN A 1101 3.16 4.50 27.57
N PRO A 1102 3.49 4.96 26.34
CA PRO A 1102 2.49 5.38 25.35
C PRO A 1102 1.55 4.29 24.81
N LEU A 1103 1.80 3.01 25.13
CA LEU A 1103 0.86 1.91 24.91
C LEU A 1103 0.79 1.07 26.19
N PRO A 1104 -0.42 0.70 26.67
CA PRO A 1104 -0.59 -0.17 27.82
C PRO A 1104 -0.21 -1.63 27.49
N PRO A 1105 0.06 -2.47 28.51
CA PRO A 1105 0.38 -3.88 28.30
C PRO A 1105 -0.78 -4.64 27.62
N VAL A 1106 -0.42 -5.61 26.79
CA VAL A 1106 -1.37 -6.44 26.02
C VAL A 1106 -1.23 -7.93 26.36
N GLN A 1107 -2.38 -8.57 26.54
CA GLN A 1107 -2.54 -10.01 26.70
C GLN A 1107 -3.13 -10.61 25.41
N ASP A 1108 -2.95 -11.91 25.25
CA ASP A 1108 -3.53 -12.65 24.12
C ASP A 1108 -5.04 -12.86 24.37
N TYR A 1109 -5.83 -12.95 23.30
CA TYR A 1109 -7.29 -12.88 23.35
C TYR A 1109 -7.86 -14.02 22.51
N ASP A 1110 -8.59 -14.96 23.11
CA ASP A 1110 -9.18 -16.07 22.36
C ASP A 1110 -10.34 -15.61 21.46
N LEU A 1111 -10.44 -16.26 20.30
CA LEU A 1111 -11.36 -15.88 19.23
C LEU A 1111 -12.84 -16.08 19.61
N LEU A 1112 -13.15 -17.11 20.42
CA LEU A 1112 -14.51 -17.34 20.92
C LEU A 1112 -15.02 -16.11 21.69
N ASN A 1113 -14.20 -15.58 22.59
CA ASN A 1113 -14.53 -14.40 23.39
C ASN A 1113 -14.62 -13.15 22.51
N LEU A 1114 -13.69 -12.98 21.56
CA LEU A 1114 -13.71 -11.88 20.60
C LEU A 1114 -15.01 -11.85 19.77
N THR A 1115 -15.48 -13.01 19.31
CA THR A 1115 -16.73 -13.11 18.52
C THR A 1115 -17.97 -12.82 19.35
N ILE A 1116 -18.01 -13.26 20.62
CA ILE A 1116 -19.09 -12.93 21.57
C ILE A 1116 -19.11 -11.43 21.85
N ASP A 1117 -17.98 -10.85 22.25
CA ASP A 1117 -17.86 -9.43 22.58
C ASP A 1117 -18.19 -8.53 21.37
N LEU A 1118 -17.79 -8.92 20.16
CA LEU A 1118 -18.12 -8.22 18.90
C LEU A 1118 -19.64 -8.24 18.61
N VAL A 1119 -20.29 -9.39 18.77
CA VAL A 1119 -21.74 -9.54 18.53
C VAL A 1119 -22.55 -8.75 19.56
N VAL A 1120 -22.18 -8.82 20.84
CA VAL A 1120 -22.85 -8.06 21.92
C VAL A 1120 -22.63 -6.56 21.75
N MET A 1121 -21.38 -6.10 21.56
CA MET A 1121 -21.07 -4.69 21.30
C MET A 1121 -21.89 -4.12 20.12
N SER A 1122 -22.07 -4.92 19.07
CA SER A 1122 -22.83 -4.51 17.89
C SER A 1122 -24.31 -4.24 18.19
N ALA A 1123 -24.93 -4.98 19.13
CA ALA A 1123 -26.32 -4.75 19.53
C ALA A 1123 -26.56 -3.35 20.16
N TYR A 1124 -25.57 -2.80 20.85
CA TYR A 1124 -25.66 -1.49 21.49
C TYR A 1124 -25.24 -0.32 20.58
N LEU A 1125 -24.30 -0.56 19.66
CA LEU A 1125 -23.75 0.48 18.76
C LEU A 1125 -24.48 0.61 17.41
N LEU A 1126 -25.07 -0.48 16.89
CA LEU A 1126 -25.91 -0.43 15.68
C LEU A 1126 -27.28 0.17 15.98
N LYS A 1127 -27.82 0.95 15.04
CA LYS A 1127 -29.24 1.32 15.05
C LYS A 1127 -30.12 0.16 14.58
N LYS A 1128 -31.41 0.21 14.91
CA LYS A 1128 -32.40 -0.76 14.41
C LYS A 1128 -32.41 -0.82 12.87
N GLY A 1129 -32.34 -2.03 12.32
CA GLY A 1129 -32.15 -2.31 10.89
C GLY A 1129 -30.71 -2.20 10.40
N GLY A 1130 -29.76 -1.75 11.23
CA GLY A 1130 -28.33 -1.77 10.97
C GLY A 1130 -27.73 -3.17 11.11
N ARG A 1131 -26.52 -3.37 10.55
CA ARG A 1131 -25.94 -4.71 10.39
C ARG A 1131 -24.49 -4.86 10.86
N LEU A 1132 -24.20 -6.01 11.44
CA LEU A 1132 -22.84 -6.51 11.66
C LEU A 1132 -22.51 -7.50 10.53
N VAL A 1133 -21.37 -7.31 9.86
CA VAL A 1133 -20.89 -8.15 8.75
C VAL A 1133 -19.44 -8.54 9.05
N TYR A 1134 -19.19 -9.81 9.37
CA TYR A 1134 -17.87 -10.26 9.79
C TYR A 1134 -17.52 -11.67 9.32
N PHE A 1135 -16.23 -11.96 9.21
CA PHE A 1135 -15.74 -13.31 8.95
C PHE A 1135 -15.49 -14.10 10.25
N LEU A 1136 -15.97 -15.34 10.25
CA LEU A 1136 -15.73 -16.34 11.29
C LEU A 1136 -14.92 -17.50 10.69
N PRO A 1137 -13.66 -17.74 11.08
CA PRO A 1137 -12.88 -18.88 10.60
C PRO A 1137 -13.31 -20.17 11.33
N THR A 1138 -13.51 -21.26 10.58
CA THR A 1138 -14.10 -22.50 11.12
C THR A 1138 -13.40 -23.74 10.57
N VAL A 1139 -13.24 -24.76 11.41
CA VAL A 1139 -12.74 -26.08 10.99
C VAL A 1139 -13.92 -26.88 10.43
N ASN A 1140 -13.78 -27.37 9.19
CA ASN A 1140 -14.90 -27.94 8.43
C ASN A 1140 -15.51 -29.20 9.08
N GLU A 1141 -14.70 -29.99 9.78
CA GLU A 1141 -15.11 -31.24 10.44
C GLU A 1141 -15.78 -31.03 11.80
N GLU A 1142 -15.59 -29.86 12.44
CA GLU A 1142 -16.12 -29.57 13.78
C GLU A 1142 -17.33 -28.62 13.79
N TYR A 1143 -17.52 -27.82 12.73
CA TYR A 1143 -18.49 -26.72 12.71
C TYR A 1143 -19.95 -27.17 12.79
N LYS A 1144 -20.74 -26.45 13.60
CA LYS A 1144 -22.20 -26.52 13.65
C LYS A 1144 -22.80 -25.12 13.51
N GLU A 1145 -24.01 -25.00 12.99
CA GLU A 1145 -24.65 -23.68 12.84
C GLU A 1145 -24.95 -22.98 14.18
N THR A 1146 -25.05 -23.77 15.25
CA THR A 1146 -25.13 -23.31 16.65
C THR A 1146 -23.84 -22.63 17.16
N ASP A 1147 -22.72 -22.73 16.44
CA ASP A 1147 -21.43 -22.14 16.85
C ASP A 1147 -21.44 -20.60 16.76
N VAL A 1148 -22.32 -20.02 15.94
CA VAL A 1148 -22.36 -18.56 15.73
C VAL A 1148 -22.96 -17.87 16.97
N PRO A 1149 -22.23 -16.95 17.64
CA PRO A 1149 -22.76 -16.26 18.82
C PRO A 1149 -24.04 -15.49 18.53
N THR A 1150 -25.00 -15.56 19.46
CA THR A 1150 -26.28 -14.84 19.40
C THR A 1150 -26.50 -14.04 20.68
N CYS A 1151 -27.22 -12.92 20.59
CA CYS A 1151 -27.59 -12.09 21.73
C CYS A 1151 -28.94 -11.39 21.47
N GLN A 1152 -29.57 -10.88 22.52
CA GLN A 1152 -30.85 -10.18 22.42
C GLN A 1152 -30.75 -8.97 21.47
N GLY A 1153 -31.75 -8.81 20.59
CA GLY A 1153 -31.82 -7.71 19.63
C GLY A 1153 -31.07 -7.95 18.32
N MET A 1154 -30.21 -8.96 18.23
CA MET A 1154 -29.47 -9.34 17.01
C MET A 1154 -29.96 -10.66 16.44
N ARG A 1155 -30.17 -10.73 15.12
CA ARG A 1155 -30.52 -11.97 14.39
C ARG A 1155 -29.57 -12.22 13.23
N ILE A 1156 -29.25 -13.48 12.92
CA ILE A 1156 -28.51 -13.86 11.70
C ILE A 1156 -29.45 -13.67 10.50
N ILE A 1157 -28.90 -13.19 9.37
CA ILE A 1157 -29.59 -13.10 8.07
C ILE A 1157 -28.84 -13.87 6.98
N ALA A 1158 -27.51 -13.97 7.05
CA ALA A 1158 -26.73 -14.80 6.12
C ALA A 1158 -25.50 -15.44 6.79
N ASN A 1159 -25.12 -16.61 6.27
CA ASN A 1159 -23.98 -17.42 6.69
C ASN A 1159 -23.36 -18.09 5.45
N SER A 1160 -22.56 -17.34 4.69
CA SER A 1160 -22.00 -17.81 3.40
C SER A 1160 -20.60 -18.41 3.57
N VAL A 1161 -20.35 -19.63 3.06
CA VAL A 1161 -19.08 -20.32 3.25
C VAL A 1161 -18.08 -19.99 2.15
N GLN A 1162 -16.87 -19.55 2.52
CA GLN A 1162 -15.69 -19.61 1.65
C GLN A 1162 -14.77 -20.73 2.14
N ASP A 1163 -14.76 -21.84 1.41
CA ASP A 1163 -13.95 -23.02 1.74
C ASP A 1163 -12.51 -22.94 1.21
N PHE A 1164 -11.57 -23.47 2.00
CA PHE A 1164 -10.17 -23.69 1.65
C PHE A 1164 -9.73 -25.14 1.93
N GLY A 1165 -10.67 -26.09 1.96
CA GLY A 1165 -10.46 -27.53 2.04
C GLY A 1165 -10.44 -28.06 3.48
N LYS A 1166 -9.34 -27.83 4.20
CA LYS A 1166 -9.20 -28.26 5.62
C LYS A 1166 -9.82 -27.30 6.62
N TRP A 1167 -10.01 -26.05 6.23
CA TRP A 1167 -10.65 -25.00 7.00
C TRP A 1167 -11.44 -24.12 6.03
N SER A 1168 -12.46 -23.45 6.56
CA SER A 1168 -13.23 -22.45 5.84
C SER A 1168 -13.29 -21.16 6.65
N ARG A 1169 -13.87 -20.14 6.05
CA ARG A 1169 -14.38 -18.99 6.80
C ARG A 1169 -15.77 -18.65 6.32
N ARG A 1170 -16.62 -18.27 7.26
CA ARG A 1170 -18.03 -17.97 7.03
C ARG A 1170 -18.23 -16.47 7.13
N LEU A 1171 -18.83 -15.87 6.10
CA LEU A 1171 -19.29 -14.49 6.18
C LEU A 1171 -20.64 -14.49 6.90
N ILE A 1172 -20.61 -14.05 8.15
CA ILE A 1172 -21.77 -13.93 9.01
C ILE A 1172 -22.30 -12.50 8.90
N THR A 1173 -23.55 -12.37 8.44
CA THR A 1173 -24.27 -11.09 8.44
C THR A 1173 -25.44 -11.18 9.42
N MET A 1174 -25.41 -10.30 10.42
CA MET A 1174 -26.44 -10.15 11.45
C MET A 1174 -27.09 -8.77 11.36
N GLU A 1175 -28.36 -8.67 11.72
CA GLU A 1175 -29.13 -7.43 11.69
C GLU A 1175 -29.78 -7.17 13.05
N LYS A 1176 -29.73 -5.92 13.51
CA LYS A 1176 -30.39 -5.50 14.73
C LYS A 1176 -31.89 -5.33 14.49
N TYR A 1177 -32.73 -6.15 15.12
CA TYR A 1177 -34.19 -6.13 14.94
C TYR A 1177 -34.92 -5.40 16.09
N GLU A 1178 -34.30 -5.30 17.25
CA GLU A 1178 -34.85 -4.73 18.49
C GLU A 1178 -33.77 -3.94 19.23
N ASP A 1179 -34.17 -2.97 20.04
CA ASP A 1179 -33.26 -2.09 20.78
C ASP A 1179 -33.10 -2.58 22.23
N VAL A 1180 -31.88 -2.46 22.74
CA VAL A 1180 -31.45 -3.01 24.04
C VAL A 1180 -31.33 -1.87 25.06
N ASN A 1181 -31.56 -2.15 26.35
CA ASN A 1181 -31.44 -1.15 27.41
C ASN A 1181 -30.01 -0.55 27.46
N THR A 1182 -29.88 0.77 27.60
CA THR A 1182 -28.59 1.50 27.56
C THR A 1182 -28.24 2.22 28.85
N GLU A 1183 -28.89 1.88 29.97
CA GLU A 1183 -28.60 2.43 31.30
C GLU A 1183 -27.19 2.08 31.81
N ASP A 1184 -26.65 0.92 31.41
CA ASP A 1184 -25.34 0.42 31.83
C ASP A 1184 -24.22 0.76 30.84
N THR A 1185 -22.97 0.81 31.31
CA THR A 1185 -21.83 1.07 30.42
C THR A 1185 -21.43 -0.18 29.63
N LEU A 1186 -20.91 0.00 28.41
CA LEU A 1186 -20.43 -1.12 27.58
C LEU A 1186 -19.38 -1.97 28.30
N GLN A 1187 -18.51 -1.35 29.11
CA GLN A 1187 -17.48 -2.04 29.88
C GLN A 1187 -18.10 -2.92 30.98
N ASN A 1188 -19.13 -2.44 31.70
CA ASN A 1188 -19.89 -3.26 32.65
C ASN A 1188 -20.60 -4.42 31.95
N ILE A 1189 -21.25 -4.14 30.82
CA ILE A 1189 -21.99 -5.14 30.03
C ILE A 1189 -21.06 -6.28 29.60
N LEU A 1190 -19.93 -5.96 28.97
CA LEU A 1190 -18.94 -6.96 28.52
C LEU A 1190 -18.29 -7.69 29.70
N ALA A 1191 -18.00 -7.01 30.81
CA ALA A 1191 -17.45 -7.65 32.02
C ALA A 1191 -18.44 -8.60 32.73
N ASN A 1192 -19.75 -8.36 32.58
CA ASN A 1192 -20.82 -9.19 33.14
C ASN A 1192 -21.25 -10.33 32.20
N ILE A 1193 -20.69 -10.45 30.99
CA ILE A 1193 -20.82 -11.66 30.18
C ILE A 1193 -20.08 -12.79 30.91
N ASP A 1194 -20.81 -13.84 31.29
CA ASP A 1194 -20.21 -15.01 31.93
C ASP A 1194 -19.50 -15.89 30.89
N ILE A 1195 -18.31 -15.45 30.50
CA ILE A 1195 -17.40 -16.09 29.54
C ILE A 1195 -17.16 -17.57 29.89
N ASN A 1196 -17.25 -17.97 31.15
CA ASN A 1196 -17.06 -19.36 31.58
C ASN A 1196 -18.24 -20.28 31.23
N LYS A 1197 -19.41 -19.74 30.85
CA LYS A 1197 -20.56 -20.50 30.33
C LYS A 1197 -20.50 -20.76 28.81
N ALA A 1198 -19.58 -20.15 28.07
CA ALA A 1198 -19.43 -20.42 26.64
C ALA A 1198 -18.97 -21.87 26.40
N ASP A 1199 -19.64 -22.60 25.51
CA ASP A 1199 -19.31 -24.01 25.24
C ASP A 1199 -17.94 -24.10 24.54
N LYS A 1200 -16.98 -24.73 25.21
CA LYS A 1200 -15.58 -24.79 24.77
C LYS A 1200 -15.40 -25.69 23.54
N ASN A 1201 -16.40 -26.49 23.18
CA ASN A 1201 -16.37 -27.41 22.04
C ASN A 1201 -16.70 -26.76 20.68
N VAL A 1202 -16.96 -25.46 20.63
CA VAL A 1202 -17.23 -24.69 19.40
C VAL A 1202 -16.03 -24.73 18.43
N SER A 1203 -16.29 -24.82 17.12
CA SER A 1203 -15.24 -25.05 16.10
C SER A 1203 -14.19 -23.94 16.01
N HIS A 1204 -14.48 -22.71 16.45
CA HIS A 1204 -13.54 -21.58 16.47
C HIS A 1204 -12.87 -21.30 17.82
N SER A 1205 -13.12 -22.10 18.87
CA SER A 1205 -12.33 -22.07 20.11
C SER A 1205 -10.90 -22.56 19.86
N ASN A 1206 -9.90 -21.92 20.46
CA ASN A 1206 -8.47 -22.21 20.25
C ASN A 1206 -8.08 -22.37 18.76
N PHE A 1207 -8.74 -21.65 17.83
CA PHE A 1207 -8.67 -21.92 16.38
C PHE A 1207 -7.23 -22.03 15.84
N ARG A 1208 -6.28 -21.27 16.39
CA ARG A 1208 -4.85 -21.35 16.03
C ARG A 1208 -4.29 -22.77 16.17
N GLU A 1209 -4.60 -23.46 17.27
CA GLU A 1209 -4.09 -24.81 17.57
C GLU A 1209 -4.75 -25.85 16.64
N LYS A 1210 -6.08 -25.80 16.52
CA LYS A 1210 -6.85 -26.66 15.60
C LYS A 1210 -6.39 -26.50 14.14
N PHE A 1211 -6.16 -25.25 13.71
CA PHE A 1211 -5.64 -24.92 12.38
C PHE A 1211 -4.29 -25.58 12.11
N PHE A 1212 -3.30 -25.46 13.02
CA PHE A 1212 -2.00 -26.09 12.79
C PHE A 1212 -2.08 -27.61 12.83
N ARG A 1213 -2.83 -28.19 13.78
CA ARG A 1213 -3.07 -29.64 13.88
C ARG A 1213 -3.67 -30.22 12.61
N ALA A 1214 -4.58 -29.49 11.94
CA ALA A 1214 -5.13 -29.91 10.66
C ALA A 1214 -4.07 -30.03 9.55
N PHE A 1215 -2.94 -29.32 9.62
CA PHE A 1215 -1.84 -29.40 8.64
C PHE A 1215 -0.69 -30.33 9.04
N GLU A 1216 -0.69 -30.90 10.25
CA GLU A 1216 0.27 -31.93 10.64
C GLU A 1216 0.08 -33.19 9.77
N PRO A 1217 1.18 -33.91 9.42
CA PRO A 1217 1.05 -35.23 8.82
C PRO A 1217 0.37 -36.17 9.83
N LEU A 1218 -0.59 -36.97 9.37
CA LEU A 1218 -1.03 -38.13 10.13
C LEU A 1218 0.15 -39.09 10.27
N GLU A 1219 0.68 -39.23 11.49
CA GLU A 1219 1.57 -40.33 11.84
C GLU A 1219 0.85 -41.66 11.57
N LYS A 1220 1.58 -42.63 11.03
CA LYS A 1220 1.07 -43.92 10.53
C LYS A 1220 1.50 -45.07 11.42
#